data_AF-A0A8T2BY18-F1
#
_entry.id   AF-A0A8T2BY18-F1
#
_cell.length_a   1.000
_cell.length_b   1.000
_cell.length_c   1.000
_cell.angle_alpha   90.00
_cell.angle_beta   90.00
_cell.angle_gamma   90.00
#
_symmetry.space_group_name_H-M   'P 1'
#
loop_
_entity.id
_entity.type
_entity.pdbx_description
1 polymer ?
#
loop_
_entity_poly.entity_id
_entity_poly.type
_entity_poly.pdbx_seq_one_letter_code
_entity_poly.pdbx_strand_id
1 'polypeptide(L)'
;MMERKREMGIAHFARRIKQPRGIWVKMTFIVVLGLCFVFFWSFLSSSASSFNVQRESFDDIAEPVSSRTKSSAHEVTESTKLHERGKVESGSKSKEGKKVGGPSVHKHETKKKKEHVVSHPHKKKDVPKPVVEEVVVKEDQKHEEVESDDSDQSNKEDGDEGTESDGNEGESDGNGDGNVDDSSASVDEEVEEKNEEVTVTEISKKRKRKGPVFDPKAEYSWRLCNTRSKHNYMPCIDNDGLIGRLQSYRHRERSCPKKPVMCLVPLPHDGYDPPVSWPESKSKILYKNVAHPKLAAYIKKHNWVNETGEYLTFPQNQTQFNGNVLQYLEFIQEMVPDIEWGKNVRIVLDIGCSDSSFVAALLDKDVLTVSLGLKDDLVDLAQVALERGFPTFVSSLASRRLPFPSGVFDTIHCAACGIHWHSHGGKLLLEMNRILRPNGYFILSSNNDKIEDDEAMTALTASICWNILAHKTEEASEMGVRIYQKPESNDIYELRRKKNPPLCEDNENPDAAWYVPMKTCIHEIPSAIEQHGAEWPEEWPKRLETYPEWLTSKEKAIENTNHWNDMVNKSYLTGLGIDWLHIRNVMDMTAIYGGFGASLVKQNVWVMNVVPVHSPDTLPFIYERGLLGIYHDWCEPFGTYPRSYDLLHADHLFSRLKNRCKLPASIVVEMDRLTRPGGWVVVRDKVEILEPLEEILRSLHWEIRMTYAQDKEGMLCAQKTLWRP
;
A
#
# COMPACT_ATOMS: atom_id res chain seq x y z
N MET A 1 -22.83 80.23 -56.70
CA MET A 1 -22.14 81.42 -56.14
C MET A 1 -20.71 81.00 -55.81
N MET A 2 -19.62 81.78 -56.05
CA MET A 2 -19.30 83.14 -55.56
C MET A 2 -19.21 83.16 -54.01
N GLU A 3 -18.16 83.65 -53.33
CA GLU A 3 -16.95 84.42 -53.69
C GLU A 3 -15.65 83.74 -53.15
N ARG A 4 -14.45 83.81 -53.76
CA ARG A 4 -13.47 84.91 -54.02
C ARG A 4 -12.73 85.48 -52.78
N LYS A 5 -11.41 85.20 -52.73
CA LYS A 5 -10.26 86.02 -52.21
C LYS A 5 -10.38 86.63 -50.79
N ARG A 6 -9.42 86.41 -49.88
CA ARG A 6 -8.17 87.20 -49.69
C ARG A 6 -7.35 86.63 -48.50
N GLU A 7 -6.03 86.81 -48.33
CA GLU A 7 -4.94 87.16 -49.27
C GLU A 7 -3.53 86.87 -48.67
N MET A 8 -2.64 86.25 -49.46
CA MET A 8 -1.17 86.48 -49.60
C MET A 8 -0.27 86.85 -48.39
N GLY A 9 0.78 86.04 -48.16
CA GLY A 9 1.97 86.36 -47.36
C GLY A 9 3.15 85.44 -47.70
N ILE A 10 4.36 85.98 -47.94
CA ILE A 10 5.49 85.25 -48.57
C ILE A 10 6.81 85.44 -47.80
N ALA A 11 7.43 84.34 -47.32
CA ALA A 11 8.89 84.12 -47.19
C ALA A 11 9.13 82.69 -46.61
N HIS A 12 9.50 81.65 -47.38
CA HIS A 12 10.82 81.27 -47.93
C HIS A 12 11.88 80.68 -46.96
N PHE A 13 12.45 79.54 -47.39
CA PHE A 13 13.69 78.86 -46.94
C PHE A 13 13.78 78.19 -45.54
N ALA A 14 13.53 76.87 -45.51
CA ALA A 14 14.52 75.87 -45.05
C ALA A 14 14.23 74.50 -45.72
N ARG A 15 15.26 73.67 -45.98
CA ARG A 15 15.11 72.37 -46.67
C ARG A 15 15.32 71.16 -45.73
N ARG A 16 14.58 70.08 -46.02
CA ARG A 16 14.89 68.62 -45.91
C ARG A 16 14.09 67.77 -44.92
N ILE A 17 13.35 66.83 -45.50
CA ILE A 17 13.33 65.37 -45.23
C ILE A 17 13.19 64.90 -43.77
N LYS A 18 12.07 64.21 -43.47
CA LYS A 18 12.05 63.08 -42.51
C LYS A 18 10.92 62.09 -42.84
N GLN A 19 11.27 60.81 -42.96
CA GLN A 19 10.35 59.67 -43.15
C GLN A 19 9.74 59.19 -41.82
N PRO A 20 8.64 58.40 -41.84
CA PRO A 20 7.83 58.09 -40.66
C PRO A 20 8.43 57.01 -39.75
N ARG A 21 9.49 57.32 -39.00
CA ARG A 21 10.05 56.42 -37.96
C ARG A 21 9.11 56.20 -36.75
N GLY A 22 8.06 57.01 -36.59
CA GLY A 22 7.21 57.03 -35.39
C GLY A 22 6.32 55.80 -35.18
N ILE A 23 5.93 55.07 -36.24
CA ILE A 23 5.04 53.90 -36.11
C ILE A 23 5.85 52.67 -35.69
N TRP A 24 6.97 52.40 -36.36
CA TRP A 24 7.80 51.23 -36.07
C TRP A 24 8.39 51.27 -34.65
N VAL A 25 8.80 52.46 -34.18
CA VAL A 25 9.24 52.67 -32.78
C VAL A 25 8.12 52.41 -31.77
N LYS A 26 6.86 52.75 -32.06
CA LYS A 26 5.74 52.42 -31.17
C LYS A 26 5.47 50.91 -31.11
N MET A 27 5.51 50.22 -32.24
CA MET A 27 5.33 48.77 -32.28
C MET A 27 6.48 48.03 -31.57
N THR A 28 7.75 48.43 -31.76
CA THR A 28 8.86 47.86 -30.99
C THR A 28 8.78 48.20 -29.51
N PHE A 29 8.29 49.37 -29.11
CA PHE A 29 8.09 49.68 -27.69
C PHE A 29 7.00 48.80 -27.05
N ILE A 30 5.91 48.50 -27.77
CA ILE A 30 4.86 47.57 -27.30
C ILE A 30 5.40 46.14 -27.21
N VAL A 31 6.15 45.66 -28.23
CA VAL A 31 6.77 44.32 -28.21
C VAL A 31 7.83 44.22 -27.10
N VAL A 32 8.64 45.25 -26.87
CA VAL A 32 9.59 45.30 -25.75
C VAL A 32 8.88 45.33 -24.41
N LEU A 33 7.79 46.09 -24.24
CA LEU A 33 6.98 46.04 -23.01
C LEU A 33 6.37 44.66 -22.79
N GLY A 34 5.84 44.00 -23.83
CA GLY A 34 5.33 42.64 -23.76
C GLY A 34 6.41 41.61 -23.38
N LEU A 35 7.58 41.67 -24.02
CA LEU A 35 8.72 40.82 -23.68
C LEU A 35 9.28 41.10 -22.29
N CYS A 36 9.34 42.37 -21.86
CA CYS A 36 9.69 42.74 -20.49
C CYS A 36 8.66 42.22 -19.49
N PHE A 37 7.36 42.26 -19.80
CA PHE A 37 6.31 41.70 -18.95
C PHE A 37 6.44 40.18 -18.85
N VAL A 38 6.70 39.48 -19.97
CA VAL A 38 7.01 38.03 -19.95
C VAL A 38 8.29 37.73 -19.16
N PHE A 39 9.35 38.55 -19.27
CA PHE A 39 10.57 38.38 -18.48
C PHE A 39 10.34 38.62 -16.99
N PHE A 40 9.60 39.67 -16.61
CA PHE A 40 9.25 39.98 -15.22
C PHE A 40 8.32 38.90 -14.64
N TRP A 41 7.33 38.45 -15.40
CA TRP A 41 6.45 37.34 -15.02
C TRP A 41 7.22 36.03 -14.91
N SER A 42 8.23 35.80 -15.77
CA SER A 42 9.12 34.64 -15.67
C SER A 42 10.01 34.71 -14.43
N PHE A 43 10.59 35.87 -14.10
CA PHE A 43 11.39 36.04 -12.88
C PHE A 43 10.55 35.97 -11.60
N LEU A 44 9.34 36.53 -11.60
CA LEU A 44 8.42 36.47 -10.46
C LEU A 44 7.82 35.06 -10.28
N SER A 45 7.45 34.38 -11.36
CA SER A 45 6.95 32.99 -11.30
C SER A 45 8.06 31.98 -11.00
N SER A 46 9.29 32.23 -11.44
CA SER A 46 10.48 31.48 -11.01
C SER A 46 10.97 31.88 -9.61
N SER A 47 10.33 32.89 -8.99
CA SER A 47 10.49 33.26 -7.58
C SER A 47 9.36 32.72 -6.70
N ALA A 48 8.65 31.68 -7.16
CA ALA A 48 8.02 30.69 -6.28
C ALA A 48 9.13 29.93 -5.52
N SER A 49 9.79 30.66 -4.62
CA SER A 49 10.87 30.20 -3.76
C SER A 49 10.32 29.10 -2.86
N SER A 50 10.82 27.89 -3.04
CA SER A 50 10.48 26.74 -2.20
C SER A 50 11.12 26.93 -0.84
N PHE A 51 10.51 27.77 0.00
CA PHE A 51 10.88 27.92 1.40
C PHE A 51 10.56 26.62 2.13
N ASN A 52 11.60 25.96 2.63
CA ASN A 52 11.47 24.73 3.40
C ASN A 52 10.63 24.99 4.66
N VAL A 53 9.38 24.53 4.65
CA VAL A 53 8.69 24.17 5.91
C VAL A 53 9.39 22.91 6.39
N GLN A 54 10.25 23.07 7.39
CA GLN A 54 11.17 22.02 7.83
C GLN A 54 10.44 20.95 8.67
N ARG A 55 9.70 20.08 7.99
CA ARG A 55 9.45 18.72 8.46
C ARG A 55 10.81 18.02 8.56
N GLU A 56 11.08 17.33 9.66
CA GLU A 56 12.21 16.39 9.77
C GLU A 56 11.96 15.14 8.89
N SER A 57 12.00 15.34 7.57
CA SER A 57 11.78 14.32 6.54
C SER A 57 13.11 13.74 6.05
N PHE A 58 13.07 12.63 5.32
CA PHE A 58 14.31 11.91 4.97
C PHE A 58 15.19 12.58 3.92
N ASP A 59 14.68 13.60 3.22
CA ASP A 59 15.43 14.33 2.20
C ASP A 59 16.36 15.40 2.81
N ASP A 60 16.14 15.81 4.06
CA ASP A 60 17.08 16.64 4.84
C ASP A 60 18.28 15.84 5.38
N ILE A 61 18.29 14.51 5.20
CA ILE A 61 19.36 13.62 5.65
C ILE A 61 20.16 13.14 4.44
N ALA A 62 21.27 13.82 4.17
CA ALA A 62 22.19 13.49 3.09
C ALA A 62 22.70 12.03 3.18
N GLU A 63 22.72 11.32 2.06
CA GLU A 63 23.24 9.95 2.01
C GLU A 63 24.72 9.91 2.40
N PRO A 64 25.14 8.98 3.28
CA PRO A 64 26.55 8.84 3.64
C PRO A 64 27.36 8.36 2.43
N VAL A 65 28.31 9.19 1.97
CA VAL A 65 29.18 8.88 0.84
C VAL A 65 29.96 7.59 1.10
N SER A 66 29.62 6.52 0.37
CA SER A 66 30.32 5.24 0.53
C SER A 66 31.78 5.38 0.09
N SER A 67 32.70 5.34 1.05
CA SER A 67 34.14 5.42 0.80
C SER A 67 34.64 4.16 0.08
N ARG A 68 34.55 4.14 -1.25
CA ARG A 68 35.16 3.09 -2.09
C ARG A 68 36.68 3.25 -2.09
N THR A 69 37.32 2.63 -1.10
CA THR A 69 38.78 2.53 -0.98
C THR A 69 39.36 1.72 -2.15
N LYS A 70 39.62 2.37 -3.29
CA LYS A 70 40.44 1.80 -4.36
C LYS A 70 41.91 2.03 -4.01
N SER A 71 42.58 0.96 -3.57
CA SER A 71 44.02 0.91 -3.47
C SER A 71 44.66 1.03 -4.86
N SER A 72 45.40 2.10 -5.10
CA SER A 72 46.31 2.25 -6.23
C SER A 72 47.56 2.96 -5.74
N ALA A 73 48.67 2.23 -5.65
CA ALA A 73 49.95 2.80 -5.22
C ALA A 73 50.63 3.55 -6.37
N HIS A 74 51.13 4.74 -6.10
CA HIS A 74 52.30 5.31 -6.77
C HIS A 74 52.95 6.34 -5.85
N GLU A 75 54.28 6.27 -5.71
CA GLU A 75 55.05 7.19 -4.90
C GLU A 75 55.31 8.51 -5.65
N VAL A 76 55.13 9.64 -4.98
CA VAL A 76 56.00 10.82 -5.14
C VAL A 76 56.24 11.41 -3.76
N THR A 77 57.50 11.48 -3.34
CA THR A 77 57.92 12.22 -2.16
C THR A 77 58.05 13.71 -2.46
N GLU A 78 57.47 14.58 -1.65
CA GLU A 78 58.19 15.77 -1.21
C GLU A 78 57.72 16.28 0.16
N SER A 79 58.51 17.15 0.77
CA SER A 79 58.40 17.51 2.19
C SER A 79 58.45 19.02 2.42
N THR A 80 57.66 19.55 3.36
CA THR A 80 57.95 20.86 3.97
C THR A 80 57.45 20.89 5.43
N LYS A 81 58.04 21.77 6.25
CA LYS A 81 57.91 21.78 7.71
C LYS A 81 57.19 23.03 8.23
N LEU A 82 56.60 22.89 9.43
CA LEU A 82 56.55 23.82 10.57
C LEU A 82 56.34 25.34 10.33
N HIS A 83 55.26 25.87 10.90
CA HIS A 83 55.28 26.76 12.08
C HIS A 83 53.83 26.87 12.60
N GLU A 84 53.44 26.64 13.85
CA GLU A 84 54.05 26.69 15.20
C GLU A 84 53.98 28.06 15.93
N ARG A 85 52.96 28.15 16.81
CA ARG A 85 52.84 28.88 18.10
C ARG A 85 51.70 28.14 18.85
N GLY A 86 51.72 27.78 20.14
CA GLY A 86 52.62 28.04 21.27
C GLY A 86 51.77 28.50 22.48
N LYS A 87 52.04 28.19 23.77
CA LYS A 87 53.10 27.40 24.45
C LYS A 87 52.68 27.21 25.95
N VAL A 88 53.36 26.33 26.70
CA VAL A 88 53.43 26.24 28.20
C VAL A 88 52.34 25.46 28.95
N GLU A 89 52.65 24.18 29.17
CA GLU A 89 52.66 23.40 30.43
C GLU A 89 51.98 23.91 31.74
N SER A 90 51.22 23.00 32.37
CA SER A 90 51.49 22.48 33.74
C SER A 90 50.83 21.09 33.90
N GLY A 91 51.14 20.21 34.86
CA GLY A 91 52.06 20.34 36.00
C GLY A 91 52.44 19.07 36.80
N SER A 92 52.11 17.85 36.33
CA SER A 92 52.63 16.53 36.83
C SER A 92 52.27 16.00 38.24
N LYS A 93 52.31 14.64 38.36
CA LYS A 93 52.43 13.78 39.57
C LYS A 93 51.16 13.53 40.44
N SER A 94 50.95 12.35 41.06
CA SER A 94 51.58 11.01 40.90
C SER A 94 50.86 9.90 41.69
N LYS A 95 51.01 8.62 41.28
CA LYS A 95 51.33 7.36 42.05
C LYS A 95 50.83 7.19 43.53
N GLU A 96 50.51 5.99 44.07
CA GLU A 96 50.66 4.59 43.64
C GLU A 96 49.85 3.58 44.52
N GLY A 97 49.31 2.49 43.94
CA GLY A 97 49.27 1.12 44.53
C GLY A 97 48.39 0.81 45.78
N LYS A 98 48.27 -0.45 46.26
CA LYS A 98 48.73 -1.78 45.75
C LYS A 98 48.11 -2.96 46.57
N LYS A 99 48.16 -4.21 46.04
CA LYS A 99 47.97 -5.55 46.71
C LYS A 99 46.49 -5.95 47.01
N VAL A 100 46.03 -7.22 47.16
CA VAL A 100 46.43 -8.65 46.93
C VAL A 100 45.13 -9.51 47.10
N GLY A 101 44.89 -10.75 46.60
CA GLY A 101 45.64 -11.75 45.82
C GLY A 101 44.83 -13.09 45.72
N GLY A 102 45.48 -14.26 45.57
CA GLY A 102 44.87 -15.62 45.59
C GLY A 102 45.93 -16.71 45.89
N PRO A 103 45.74 -18.04 45.62
CA PRO A 103 44.53 -18.78 45.16
C PRO A 103 44.31 -20.20 45.80
N SER A 104 43.34 -20.99 45.26
CA SER A 104 43.43 -22.46 44.97
C SER A 104 43.15 -23.61 46.00
N VAL A 105 42.01 -24.32 45.81
CA VAL A 105 41.82 -25.82 45.69
C VAL A 105 41.84 -26.78 46.93
N HIS A 106 40.75 -27.56 47.16
CA HIS A 106 40.68 -29.05 47.00
C HIS A 106 39.32 -29.77 47.33
N LYS A 107 38.98 -30.77 46.49
CA LYS A 107 38.26 -32.08 46.67
C LYS A 107 37.20 -32.33 47.78
N HIS A 108 36.07 -33.00 47.42
CA HIS A 108 35.85 -34.44 47.73
C HIS A 108 34.68 -35.13 46.97
N GLU A 109 34.46 -36.41 47.28
CA GLU A 109 33.94 -37.51 46.44
C GLU A 109 33.25 -38.61 47.30
N THR A 110 32.30 -39.48 46.91
CA THR A 110 31.24 -39.57 45.84
C THR A 110 30.24 -40.72 46.20
N LYS A 111 29.02 -40.79 45.62
CA LYS A 111 28.11 -41.99 45.53
C LYS A 111 26.85 -41.71 44.68
N LYS A 112 26.02 -42.65 44.19
CA LYS A 112 26.13 -43.98 43.53
C LYS A 112 24.71 -44.60 43.52
N LYS A 113 24.12 -44.91 42.35
CA LYS A 113 23.38 -46.18 42.07
C LYS A 113 22.78 -46.23 40.66
N LYS A 114 22.73 -47.45 40.11
CA LYS A 114 21.97 -47.89 38.94
C LYS A 114 21.81 -49.42 39.01
N GLU A 115 21.02 -49.99 38.09
CA GLU A 115 20.97 -51.39 37.61
C GLU A 115 19.89 -52.37 38.10
N HIS A 116 19.67 -53.35 37.19
CA HIS A 116 18.90 -54.61 37.23
C HIS A 116 17.41 -54.55 36.82
N VAL A 117 16.85 -55.49 36.02
CA VAL A 117 17.40 -56.47 35.03
C VAL A 117 16.19 -56.98 34.16
N VAL A 118 16.30 -57.43 32.90
CA VAL A 118 16.37 -58.84 32.36
C VAL A 118 16.48 -58.77 30.80
N SER A 119 16.92 -59.86 30.17
CA SER A 119 16.97 -60.16 28.71
C SER A 119 15.58 -60.51 28.08
N HIS A 120 15.35 -61.05 26.86
CA HIS A 120 16.14 -61.72 25.78
C HIS A 120 15.49 -61.55 24.38
N PRO A 121 16.19 -61.86 23.27
CA PRO A 121 15.63 -61.91 21.89
C PRO A 121 15.44 -63.34 21.33
N HIS A 122 14.63 -63.55 20.27
CA HIS A 122 15.00 -64.35 19.07
C HIS A 122 13.93 -64.45 17.94
N LYS A 123 14.40 -64.83 16.74
CA LYS A 123 13.70 -65.01 15.46
C LYS A 123 12.78 -66.25 15.43
N LYS A 124 11.65 -66.19 14.69
CA LYS A 124 11.39 -66.91 13.40
C LYS A 124 9.91 -66.82 12.94
N LYS A 125 9.70 -66.89 11.61
CA LYS A 125 8.71 -67.68 10.80
C LYS A 125 7.31 -68.03 11.38
N ASP A 126 6.24 -68.20 10.60
CA ASP A 126 6.11 -68.64 9.19
C ASP A 126 4.92 -67.99 8.43
N VAL A 127 4.72 -68.37 7.15
CA VAL A 127 3.62 -67.97 6.25
C VAL A 127 2.70 -69.18 5.97
N PRO A 128 1.40 -68.98 5.73
CA PRO A 128 0.77 -69.68 4.60
C PRO A 128 -0.24 -68.84 3.77
N LYS A 129 0.09 -68.68 2.48
CA LYS A 129 -0.86 -68.90 1.34
C LYS A 129 -0.91 -70.45 1.09
N PRO A 130 -1.68 -71.06 0.14
CA PRO A 130 -2.40 -70.45 -1.01
C PRO A 130 -3.76 -71.11 -1.42
N VAL A 131 -4.39 -70.52 -2.46
CA VAL A 131 -4.99 -71.13 -3.69
C VAL A 131 -5.01 -69.95 -4.71
N VAL A 132 -4.48 -69.91 -5.94
CA VAL A 132 -4.13 -70.85 -7.05
C VAL A 132 -5.26 -71.14 -8.03
N GLU A 133 -5.24 -70.48 -9.20
CA GLU A 133 -5.54 -71.12 -10.49
C GLU A 133 -4.87 -70.36 -11.66
N GLU A 134 -4.66 -71.06 -12.79
CA GLU A 134 -3.63 -70.77 -13.80
C GLU A 134 -4.03 -71.31 -15.20
N VAL A 135 -3.38 -70.98 -16.33
CA VAL A 135 -2.13 -70.20 -16.54
C VAL A 135 -2.43 -68.77 -17.05
N VAL A 136 -2.25 -68.28 -18.30
CA VAL A 136 -1.71 -68.77 -19.60
C VAL A 136 -0.93 -67.63 -20.28
N VAL A 137 0.18 -67.94 -20.95
CA VAL A 137 1.05 -66.98 -21.68
C VAL A 137 1.04 -67.24 -23.18
N LYS A 138 1.13 -66.18 -23.99
CA LYS A 138 1.75 -66.21 -25.33
C LYS A 138 2.54 -64.93 -25.61
N GLU A 139 3.64 -65.09 -26.32
CA GLU A 139 4.55 -64.03 -26.79
C GLU A 139 4.30 -63.72 -28.29
N ASP A 140 5.27 -63.03 -28.91
CA ASP A 140 5.45 -62.70 -30.34
C ASP A 140 4.69 -61.50 -30.93
N GLN A 141 5.24 -60.72 -31.87
CA GLN A 141 6.63 -60.24 -32.09
C GLN A 141 6.64 -59.23 -33.26
N LYS A 142 7.60 -58.28 -33.25
CA LYS A 142 8.31 -57.69 -34.43
C LYS A 142 7.68 -56.66 -35.41
N HIS A 143 8.58 -55.75 -35.82
CA HIS A 143 8.72 -55.06 -37.14
C HIS A 143 7.61 -54.06 -37.58
N GLU A 144 7.88 -52.96 -38.30
CA GLU A 144 9.14 -52.29 -38.74
C GLU A 144 8.89 -50.79 -39.08
N GLU A 145 9.94 -49.95 -39.00
CA GLU A 145 10.50 -49.02 -40.03
C GLU A 145 9.57 -48.40 -41.16
N VAL A 146 9.78 -47.21 -41.77
CA VAL A 146 10.86 -46.17 -41.79
C VAL A 146 10.43 -44.88 -42.57
N GLU A 147 11.21 -43.77 -42.46
CA GLU A 147 11.29 -42.57 -43.37
C GLU A 147 10.02 -41.71 -43.66
N SER A 148 10.09 -40.55 -44.38
CA SER A 148 10.95 -39.34 -44.27
C SER A 148 10.42 -38.19 -45.18
N ASP A 149 11.25 -37.15 -45.41
CA ASP A 149 11.23 -36.10 -46.44
C ASP A 149 10.11 -35.00 -46.35
N ASP A 150 10.43 -33.70 -46.31
CA ASP A 150 10.97 -32.78 -47.36
C ASP A 150 9.92 -32.38 -48.44
N SER A 151 9.89 -31.17 -49.01
CA SER A 151 10.61 -29.90 -48.76
C SER A 151 9.77 -28.72 -49.31
N ASP A 152 10.09 -27.47 -48.96
CA ASP A 152 10.46 -26.42 -49.96
C ASP A 152 10.49 -24.98 -49.43
N GLN A 153 11.22 -24.13 -50.17
CA GLN A 153 11.55 -22.74 -49.85
C GLN A 153 10.77 -21.76 -50.76
N SER A 154 10.70 -20.48 -50.38
CA SER A 154 11.52 -19.42 -51.03
C SER A 154 11.04 -17.98 -50.76
N ASN A 155 12.01 -17.08 -50.56
CA ASN A 155 12.20 -15.75 -51.19
C ASN A 155 11.04 -14.71 -51.23
N LYS A 156 11.28 -13.38 -51.13
CA LYS A 156 12.53 -12.60 -50.94
C LYS A 156 12.22 -11.15 -50.49
N GLU A 157 13.18 -10.58 -49.77
CA GLU A 157 13.79 -9.22 -49.89
C GLU A 157 13.00 -7.95 -50.29
N ASP A 158 13.22 -6.93 -49.45
CA ASP A 158 13.56 -5.52 -49.75
C ASP A 158 12.52 -4.50 -50.27
N GLY A 159 12.68 -3.26 -49.78
CA GLY A 159 11.82 -2.11 -50.06
C GLY A 159 11.99 -0.97 -49.04
N ASP A 160 13.18 -0.35 -48.99
CA ASP A 160 13.47 0.84 -48.18
C ASP A 160 13.06 2.13 -48.92
N GLU A 161 12.48 3.09 -48.19
CA GLU A 161 12.75 4.53 -48.28
C GLU A 161 11.91 5.28 -47.23
N GLY A 162 12.53 6.20 -46.49
CA GLY A 162 11.88 6.99 -45.43
C GLY A 162 11.66 8.46 -45.81
N THR A 163 10.79 9.15 -45.06
CA THR A 163 10.77 10.62 -45.05
C THR A 163 10.29 11.14 -43.69
N GLU A 164 11.02 12.11 -43.13
CA GLU A 164 10.61 12.85 -41.93
C GLU A 164 9.76 14.07 -42.33
N SER A 165 8.67 14.33 -41.59
CA SER A 165 8.23 15.70 -41.30
C SER A 165 7.29 15.74 -40.10
N ASP A 166 7.50 16.70 -39.20
CA ASP A 166 6.53 17.08 -38.15
C ASP A 166 5.22 17.63 -38.74
N GLY A 167 4.22 17.91 -37.89
CA GLY A 167 3.25 18.98 -38.23
C GLY A 167 1.77 18.80 -37.89
N ASN A 168 1.44 18.42 -36.65
CA ASN A 168 0.40 19.00 -35.80
C ASN A 168 -1.05 19.30 -36.33
N GLU A 169 -2.04 18.94 -35.50
CA GLU A 169 -3.42 19.50 -35.42
C GLU A 169 -4.37 19.45 -36.65
N GLY A 170 -5.55 18.85 -36.42
CA GLY A 170 -6.69 18.85 -37.35
C GLY A 170 -7.87 18.06 -36.77
N GLU A 171 -8.96 18.76 -36.45
CA GLU A 171 -10.15 18.20 -35.78
C GLU A 171 -10.99 17.29 -36.68
N SER A 172 -11.73 16.35 -36.09
CA SER A 172 -12.91 15.74 -36.72
C SER A 172 -13.91 15.27 -35.66
N ASP A 173 -15.17 15.64 -35.86
CA ASP A 173 -16.26 15.42 -34.91
C ASP A 173 -16.82 13.99 -34.87
N GLY A 174 -17.57 13.77 -33.79
CA GLY A 174 -18.41 12.63 -33.49
C GLY A 174 -19.12 11.92 -34.65
N ASN A 175 -19.13 10.59 -34.54
CA ASN A 175 -20.42 9.90 -34.45
C ASN A 175 -20.28 8.66 -33.55
N GLY A 176 -21.00 8.66 -32.43
CA GLY A 176 -21.08 7.53 -31.50
C GLY A 176 -22.50 7.46 -30.95
N ASP A 177 -23.22 6.40 -31.28
CA ASP A 177 -24.63 6.20 -30.93
C ASP A 177 -24.89 4.70 -30.70
N GLY A 178 -25.86 4.39 -29.83
CA GLY A 178 -26.43 3.06 -29.63
C GLY A 178 -25.49 1.91 -29.24
N ASN A 179 -25.22 1.73 -27.94
CA ASN A 179 -25.99 0.72 -27.19
C ASN A 179 -25.75 0.77 -25.67
N VAL A 180 -26.83 0.62 -24.90
CA VAL A 180 -26.81 0.29 -23.47
C VAL A 180 -27.17 -1.19 -23.35
N ASP A 181 -26.19 -2.03 -23.04
CA ASP A 181 -26.45 -3.40 -22.56
C ASP A 181 -26.55 -3.37 -21.04
N ASP A 182 -27.79 -3.28 -20.54
CA ASP A 182 -28.09 -3.73 -19.17
C ASP A 182 -27.83 -5.25 -19.08
N SER A 183 -27.24 -5.68 -17.97
CA SER A 183 -26.81 -7.07 -17.76
C SER A 183 -26.61 -7.36 -16.28
N SER A 184 -27.73 -7.38 -15.54
CA SER A 184 -27.82 -7.92 -14.18
C SER A 184 -27.46 -9.41 -14.15
N ALA A 185 -26.17 -9.72 -14.08
CA ALA A 185 -25.63 -11.08 -14.14
C ALA A 185 -25.73 -11.81 -12.78
N SER A 186 -26.93 -12.22 -12.41
CA SER A 186 -27.15 -13.20 -11.33
C SER A 186 -26.54 -14.55 -11.71
N VAL A 187 -25.53 -15.01 -10.98
CA VAL A 187 -24.96 -16.37 -11.13
C VAL A 187 -24.67 -16.96 -9.76
N ASP A 188 -25.59 -17.80 -9.29
CA ASP A 188 -25.37 -18.88 -8.32
C ASP A 188 -26.51 -19.88 -8.53
N GLU A 189 -26.35 -20.81 -9.48
CA GLU A 189 -27.21 -22.00 -9.60
C GLU A 189 -26.33 -23.23 -9.82
N GLU A 190 -26.58 -24.27 -9.03
CA GLU A 190 -25.93 -25.57 -9.16
C GLU A 190 -26.60 -26.38 -10.29
N VAL A 191 -25.83 -26.79 -11.29
CA VAL A 191 -26.37 -27.61 -12.39
C VAL A 191 -26.39 -29.08 -11.97
N GLU A 192 -27.55 -29.55 -11.49
CA GLU A 192 -27.89 -30.98 -11.59
C GLU A 192 -28.06 -31.35 -13.07
N GLU A 193 -27.28 -32.33 -13.56
CA GLU A 193 -27.53 -32.92 -14.88
C GLU A 193 -28.74 -33.86 -14.81
N LYS A 194 -29.86 -33.45 -15.43
CA LYS A 194 -30.98 -34.33 -15.79
C LYS A 194 -31.18 -34.33 -17.30
N ASN A 195 -31.14 -35.52 -17.89
CA ASN A 195 -31.30 -35.72 -19.34
C ASN A 195 -32.77 -35.60 -19.76
N GLU A 196 -33.07 -34.67 -20.67
CA GLU A 196 -34.19 -34.80 -21.62
C GLU A 196 -33.72 -34.36 -23.02
N GLU A 197 -34.13 -35.10 -24.05
CA GLU A 197 -33.74 -34.84 -25.45
C GLU A 197 -34.66 -33.79 -26.10
N VAL A 198 -34.10 -32.67 -26.57
CA VAL A 198 -34.77 -31.75 -27.50
C VAL A 198 -33.83 -31.41 -28.66
N THR A 199 -34.37 -31.40 -29.88
CA THR A 199 -33.62 -31.43 -31.14
C THR A 199 -32.91 -30.13 -31.51
N VAL A 200 -31.74 -30.26 -32.14
CA VAL A 200 -30.83 -29.18 -32.52
C VAL A 200 -31.27 -28.42 -33.78
N THR A 201 -31.18 -27.08 -33.74
CA THR A 201 -30.85 -26.24 -34.90
C THR A 201 -29.79 -25.22 -34.51
N GLU A 202 -28.74 -25.04 -35.32
CA GLU A 202 -27.50 -24.38 -34.91
C GLU A 202 -27.47 -22.85 -35.12
N ILE A 203 -26.86 -22.13 -34.16
CA ILE A 203 -25.97 -20.99 -34.46
C ILE A 203 -24.72 -21.10 -33.57
N SER A 204 -23.70 -21.83 -34.04
CA SER A 204 -22.50 -22.13 -33.23
C SER A 204 -21.51 -20.96 -33.15
N LYS A 205 -21.74 -19.98 -32.28
CA LYS A 205 -20.67 -19.06 -31.84
C LYS A 205 -19.61 -19.88 -31.10
N LYS A 206 -18.48 -20.21 -31.77
CA LYS A 206 -17.36 -20.97 -31.21
C LYS A 206 -16.75 -20.26 -29.99
N ARG A 207 -17.28 -20.52 -28.79
CA ARG A 207 -16.62 -20.23 -27.51
C ARG A 207 -15.26 -20.94 -27.53
N LYS A 208 -14.16 -20.20 -27.75
CA LYS A 208 -12.79 -20.72 -27.59
C LYS A 208 -12.69 -21.27 -26.16
N ARG A 209 -12.54 -22.60 -26.00
CA ARG A 209 -12.15 -23.19 -24.71
C ARG A 209 -10.82 -22.57 -24.33
N LYS A 210 -10.82 -21.74 -23.28
CA LYS A 210 -9.62 -21.08 -22.77
C LYS A 210 -8.82 -22.08 -21.94
N GLY A 211 -7.51 -21.86 -21.81
CA GLY A 211 -6.61 -22.76 -21.10
C GLY A 211 -6.82 -22.79 -19.58
N PRO A 212 -6.01 -23.60 -18.87
CA PRO A 212 -5.92 -23.57 -17.41
C PRO A 212 -5.36 -22.22 -16.90
N VAL A 213 -5.44 -21.97 -15.58
CA VAL A 213 -4.93 -20.72 -14.97
C VAL A 213 -3.40 -20.68 -15.00
N PHE A 214 -2.78 -21.79 -14.60
CA PHE A 214 -1.37 -22.08 -14.74
C PHE A 214 -1.20 -23.11 -15.86
N ASP A 215 -0.12 -23.01 -16.64
CA ASP A 215 0.22 -24.04 -17.63
C ASP A 215 0.97 -25.19 -16.91
N PRO A 216 0.45 -26.42 -16.86
CA PRO A 216 1.12 -27.57 -16.22
C PRO A 216 2.43 -27.99 -16.90
N LYS A 217 2.86 -27.30 -17.96
CA LYS A 217 4.15 -27.49 -18.62
C LYS A 217 5.10 -26.30 -18.48
N ALA A 218 4.74 -25.29 -17.69
CA ALA A 218 5.60 -24.12 -17.46
C ALA A 218 6.67 -24.41 -16.39
N GLU A 219 7.92 -24.55 -16.83
CA GLU A 219 9.06 -24.52 -15.92
C GLU A 219 9.37 -23.09 -15.46
N TYR A 220 9.47 -22.88 -14.15
CA TYR A 220 9.72 -21.56 -13.56
C TYR A 220 11.17 -21.42 -13.08
N SER A 221 11.93 -20.55 -13.74
CA SER A 221 13.27 -20.14 -13.32
C SER A 221 13.22 -18.82 -12.55
N TRP A 222 13.52 -18.87 -11.25
CA TRP A 222 13.46 -17.71 -10.36
C TRP A 222 14.77 -16.93 -10.34
N ARG A 223 14.67 -15.62 -10.10
CA ARG A 223 15.80 -14.69 -9.98
C ARG A 223 15.49 -13.57 -9.00
N LEU A 224 16.51 -12.99 -8.39
CA LEU A 224 16.35 -11.82 -7.52
C LEU A 224 15.99 -10.55 -8.30
N CYS A 225 15.22 -9.67 -7.68
CA CYS A 225 15.00 -8.31 -8.18
C CYS A 225 16.25 -7.46 -8.01
N ASN A 226 16.71 -6.84 -9.11
CA ASN A 226 17.84 -5.91 -9.12
C ASN A 226 17.31 -4.47 -9.23
N THR A 227 17.03 -3.85 -8.08
CA THR A 227 16.26 -2.61 -7.93
C THR A 227 16.94 -1.67 -6.93
N ARG A 228 16.67 -0.36 -6.99
CA ARG A 228 17.31 0.61 -6.09
C ARG A 228 17.00 0.34 -4.62
N SER A 229 15.74 0.01 -4.32
CA SER A 229 15.25 -0.32 -2.97
C SER A 229 15.65 -1.70 -2.44
N LYS A 230 16.28 -2.54 -3.27
CA LYS A 230 16.78 -3.89 -2.90
C LYS A 230 15.72 -4.74 -2.17
N HIS A 231 15.91 -5.00 -0.87
CA HIS A 231 15.05 -5.85 -0.05
C HIS A 231 13.75 -5.15 0.40
N ASN A 232 13.61 -3.84 0.19
CA ASN A 232 12.40 -3.06 0.48
C ASN A 232 11.55 -2.77 -0.77
N TYR A 233 11.84 -3.42 -1.91
CA TYR A 233 11.21 -3.09 -3.20
C TYR A 233 9.68 -3.21 -3.22
N MET A 234 9.02 -2.09 -3.54
CA MET A 234 7.56 -1.94 -3.68
C MET A 234 7.20 -1.56 -5.13
N PRO A 235 6.89 -2.50 -6.04
CA PRO A 235 6.97 -2.25 -7.49
C PRO A 235 6.07 -1.13 -8.05
N CYS A 236 4.92 -0.84 -7.43
CA CYS A 236 4.01 0.23 -7.86
C CYS A 236 4.28 1.59 -7.18
N ILE A 237 5.23 1.64 -6.26
CA ILE A 237 5.67 2.84 -5.52
C ILE A 237 7.06 3.25 -6.05
N ASP A 238 7.96 2.27 -6.14
CA ASP A 238 9.36 2.37 -6.56
C ASP A 238 9.49 2.37 -8.09
N ASN A 239 9.49 3.57 -8.68
CA ASN A 239 9.57 3.74 -10.13
C ASN A 239 11.00 3.59 -10.68
N ASP A 240 11.52 2.35 -10.68
CA ASP A 240 12.78 1.98 -11.34
C ASP A 240 12.68 1.98 -12.90
N GLY A 241 11.49 2.25 -13.47
CA GLY A 241 11.22 2.10 -14.90
C GLY A 241 11.80 3.17 -15.84
N LEU A 242 12.25 4.31 -15.30
CA LEU A 242 12.73 5.47 -16.08
C LEU A 242 14.27 5.59 -16.09
N ILE A 243 14.92 4.66 -16.79
CA ILE A 243 16.35 4.75 -17.14
C ILE A 243 16.53 5.70 -18.35
N GLY A 244 16.31 7.00 -18.15
CA GLY A 244 16.56 7.99 -19.21
C GLY A 244 16.14 9.43 -18.89
N ARG A 245 17.13 10.32 -18.73
CA ARG A 245 17.15 11.80 -18.82
C ARG A 245 16.05 12.67 -18.16
N LEU A 246 14.99 12.13 -17.57
CA LEU A 246 13.98 12.85 -16.78
C LEU A 246 14.04 12.46 -15.28
N GLN A 247 15.25 12.36 -14.71
CA GLN A 247 15.48 11.98 -13.30
C GLN A 247 15.30 13.15 -12.31
N SER A 248 14.50 14.17 -12.67
CA SER A 248 14.17 15.30 -11.79
C SER A 248 12.66 15.52 -11.71
N TYR A 249 12.19 15.84 -10.50
CA TYR A 249 10.82 16.22 -10.13
C TYR A 249 9.74 15.12 -10.06
N ARG A 250 9.65 14.51 -8.86
CA ARG A 250 8.39 14.27 -8.12
C ARG A 250 7.23 13.60 -8.88
N HIS A 251 7.37 12.32 -9.24
CA HIS A 251 6.21 11.47 -9.54
C HIS A 251 5.48 11.03 -8.26
N ARG A 252 4.65 11.94 -7.73
CA ARG A 252 3.85 11.81 -6.48
C ARG A 252 2.75 10.73 -6.53
N GLU A 253 2.74 9.85 -7.53
CA GLU A 253 1.64 8.90 -7.81
C GLU A 253 2.09 7.43 -7.70
N ARG A 254 1.12 6.54 -7.47
CA ARG A 254 1.22 5.09 -7.72
C ARG A 254 1.34 4.85 -9.23
N SER A 255 2.36 4.09 -9.64
CA SER A 255 2.67 3.79 -11.04
C SER A 255 3.26 2.38 -11.14
N CYS A 256 2.47 1.42 -11.60
CA CYS A 256 2.87 0.02 -11.68
C CYS A 256 3.71 -0.32 -12.93
N PRO A 257 4.57 -1.36 -12.89
CA PRO A 257 5.32 -1.82 -14.05
C PRO A 257 4.40 -2.37 -15.15
N LYS A 258 4.61 -1.97 -16.42
CA LYS A 258 3.83 -2.43 -17.58
C LYS A 258 3.94 -3.94 -17.90
N LYS A 259 4.90 -4.64 -17.27
CA LYS A 259 5.08 -6.09 -17.36
C LYS A 259 4.94 -6.67 -15.95
N PRO A 260 4.26 -7.81 -15.76
CA PRO A 260 4.16 -8.46 -14.45
C PRO A 260 5.54 -8.73 -13.83
N VAL A 261 5.65 -8.54 -12.52
CA VAL A 261 6.91 -8.74 -11.79
C VAL A 261 7.14 -10.24 -11.62
N MET A 262 8.26 -10.72 -12.18
CA MET A 262 8.70 -12.12 -12.13
C MET A 262 10.14 -12.19 -11.59
N CYS A 263 10.36 -11.56 -10.45
CA CYS A 263 11.60 -11.63 -9.67
C CYS A 263 11.24 -11.65 -8.19
N LEU A 264 12.05 -12.35 -7.39
CA LEU A 264 11.87 -12.44 -5.95
C LEU A 264 12.59 -11.28 -5.26
N VAL A 265 11.93 -10.63 -4.30
CA VAL A 265 12.59 -9.58 -3.51
C VAL A 265 13.63 -10.25 -2.59
N PRO A 266 14.90 -9.79 -2.60
CA PRO A 266 15.94 -10.36 -1.75
C PRO A 266 15.64 -10.16 -0.27
N LEU A 267 16.27 -11.00 0.57
CA LEU A 267 16.34 -10.76 2.00
C LEU A 267 17.30 -9.58 2.32
N PRO A 268 17.26 -8.99 3.52
CA PRO A 268 18.31 -8.10 3.98
C PRO A 268 19.67 -8.83 4.00
N HIS A 269 20.76 -8.07 3.89
CA HIS A 269 22.12 -8.61 3.74
C HIS A 269 22.53 -9.54 4.91
N ASP A 270 22.15 -9.15 6.12
CA ASP A 270 22.50 -9.85 7.36
C ASP A 270 21.41 -10.85 7.81
N GLY A 271 20.60 -11.31 6.84
CA GLY A 271 19.47 -12.22 7.03
C GLY A 271 18.15 -11.53 7.39
N TYR A 272 17.15 -12.34 7.74
CA TYR A 272 15.87 -11.91 8.30
C TYR A 272 15.49 -12.92 9.39
N ASP A 273 15.20 -12.45 10.60
CA ASP A 273 14.81 -13.33 11.71
C ASP A 273 13.29 -13.30 11.92
N PRO A 274 12.70 -14.31 12.58
CA PRO A 274 11.32 -14.25 13.03
C PRO A 274 11.04 -12.94 13.80
N PRO A 275 9.91 -12.26 13.54
CA PRO A 275 9.57 -11.02 14.24
C PRO A 275 9.36 -11.28 15.74
N VAL A 276 9.45 -10.21 16.54
CA VAL A 276 9.09 -10.27 17.96
C VAL A 276 7.60 -10.64 18.08
N SER A 277 7.26 -11.62 18.92
CA SER A 277 5.88 -12.06 19.11
C SER A 277 5.00 -10.97 19.75
N TRP A 278 3.71 -10.98 19.42
CA TRP A 278 2.71 -10.15 20.09
C TRP A 278 2.52 -10.59 21.56
N PRO A 279 2.34 -9.69 22.54
CA PRO A 279 2.23 -8.24 22.42
C PRO A 279 3.56 -7.47 22.57
N GLU A 280 4.70 -8.14 22.78
CA GLU A 280 5.99 -7.47 22.96
C GLU A 280 6.39 -6.61 21.75
N SER A 281 5.95 -7.01 20.56
CA SER A 281 6.12 -6.25 19.31
C SER A 281 5.60 -4.81 19.37
N LYS A 282 4.60 -4.51 20.22
CA LYS A 282 4.12 -3.14 20.44
C LYS A 282 5.25 -2.19 20.88
N SER A 283 6.19 -2.69 21.69
CA SER A 283 7.21 -1.90 22.39
C SER A 283 8.64 -2.11 21.88
N LYS A 284 8.92 -3.20 21.15
CA LYS A 284 10.23 -3.46 20.54
C LYS A 284 10.14 -4.29 19.26
N ILE A 285 11.09 -4.11 18.34
CA ILE A 285 11.28 -4.96 17.14
C ILE A 285 12.76 -5.27 16.93
N LEU A 286 13.08 -6.34 16.22
CA LEU A 286 14.44 -6.61 15.76
C LEU A 286 14.86 -5.56 14.73
N TYR A 287 15.89 -4.77 15.04
CA TYR A 287 16.31 -3.67 14.18
C TYR A 287 16.72 -4.14 12.78
N LYS A 288 17.44 -5.27 12.70
CA LYS A 288 17.97 -5.80 11.44
C LYS A 288 16.90 -6.12 10.38
N ASN A 289 15.66 -6.42 10.80
CA ASN A 289 14.55 -6.70 9.88
C ASN A 289 14.06 -5.44 9.14
N VAL A 290 14.39 -4.24 9.66
CA VAL A 290 14.03 -2.91 9.13
C VAL A 290 15.24 -2.00 8.92
N ALA A 291 16.48 -2.51 9.00
CA ALA A 291 17.68 -1.68 9.08
C ALA A 291 18.13 -1.13 7.71
N HIS A 292 18.20 0.20 7.60
CA HIS A 292 18.82 0.89 6.46
C HIS A 292 19.43 2.25 6.89
N PRO A 293 20.37 2.84 6.11
CA PRO A 293 21.16 4.00 6.54
C PRO A 293 20.34 5.26 6.85
N LYS A 294 19.18 5.41 6.19
CA LYS A 294 18.23 6.49 6.45
C LYS A 294 17.62 6.29 7.87
N LEU A 295 16.96 5.18 8.20
CA LEU A 295 16.42 4.92 9.56
C LEU A 295 17.48 5.09 10.67
N ALA A 296 18.70 4.60 10.43
CA ALA A 296 19.84 4.76 11.34
C ALA A 296 20.22 6.22 11.66
N ALA A 297 19.86 7.18 10.80
CA ALA A 297 20.09 8.61 10.97
C ALA A 297 18.87 9.35 11.55
N TYR A 298 17.65 8.89 11.26
CA TYR A 298 16.43 9.43 11.86
C TYR A 298 16.29 9.12 13.35
N ILE A 299 16.58 7.87 13.75
CA ILE A 299 16.61 7.43 15.15
C ILE A 299 17.48 8.37 15.99
N LYS A 300 18.66 8.76 15.47
CA LYS A 300 19.62 9.63 16.18
C LYS A 300 19.15 11.07 16.41
N LYS A 301 18.05 11.48 15.79
CA LYS A 301 17.41 12.79 16.01
C LYS A 301 16.21 12.73 16.97
N HIS A 302 15.65 11.54 17.20
CA HIS A 302 14.38 11.37 17.91
C HIS A 302 14.58 10.65 19.25
N ASN A 303 13.80 11.03 20.26
CA ASN A 303 13.85 10.46 21.61
C ASN A 303 12.92 9.25 21.80
N TRP A 304 11.82 9.18 21.04
CA TRP A 304 10.79 8.15 21.13
C TRP A 304 11.18 6.77 20.56
N VAL A 305 12.35 6.65 19.91
CA VAL A 305 12.89 5.38 19.43
C VAL A 305 14.36 5.24 19.83
N ASN A 306 14.70 4.14 20.50
CA ASN A 306 16.04 3.88 21.01
C ASN A 306 16.56 2.51 20.55
N GLU A 307 17.77 2.47 19.98
CA GLU A 307 18.48 1.25 19.61
C GLU A 307 19.12 0.62 20.87
N THR A 308 18.60 -0.54 21.29
CA THR A 308 19.00 -1.24 22.52
C THR A 308 19.40 -2.68 22.21
N GLY A 309 20.71 -2.92 22.05
CA GLY A 309 21.23 -4.21 21.62
C GLY A 309 20.86 -4.49 20.16
N GLU A 310 20.11 -5.57 19.92
CA GLU A 310 19.58 -5.94 18.61
C GLU A 310 18.19 -5.34 18.30
N TYR A 311 17.58 -4.66 19.26
CA TYR A 311 16.20 -4.15 19.17
C TYR A 311 16.14 -2.64 18.91
N LEU A 312 15.17 -2.21 18.11
CA LEU A 312 14.58 -0.87 18.28
C LEU A 312 13.50 -0.96 19.37
N THR A 313 13.48 0.03 20.26
CA THR A 313 12.56 0.10 21.39
C THR A 313 11.79 1.42 21.36
N PHE A 314 10.52 1.40 21.77
CA PHE A 314 9.57 2.52 21.69
C PHE A 314 9.00 2.79 23.10
N PRO A 315 9.58 3.71 23.88
CA PRO A 315 9.16 3.95 25.26
C PRO A 315 7.78 4.63 25.32
N GLN A 316 6.83 4.06 26.06
CA GLN A 316 5.45 4.58 26.15
C GLN A 316 5.35 6.02 26.70
N ASN A 317 6.38 6.48 27.41
CA ASN A 317 6.47 7.83 27.99
C ASN A 317 7.26 8.83 27.14
N GLN A 318 7.69 8.44 25.92
CA GLN A 318 8.39 9.30 24.98
C GLN A 318 7.74 9.09 23.62
N THR A 319 6.90 10.05 23.20
CA THR A 319 6.14 9.99 21.95
C THR A 319 6.37 11.24 21.10
N GLN A 320 5.91 11.23 19.84
CA GLN A 320 5.88 12.40 18.97
C GLN A 320 5.10 13.58 19.58
N PHE A 321 4.14 13.31 20.46
CA PHE A 321 3.24 14.29 21.08
C PHE A 321 3.88 15.09 22.22
N ASN A 322 5.21 15.22 22.26
CA ASN A 322 5.98 15.90 23.33
C ASN A 322 5.63 15.45 24.77
N GLY A 323 5.03 14.26 24.92
CA GLY A 323 4.42 13.80 26.18
C GLY A 323 3.92 12.36 26.07
N ASN A 324 2.85 12.05 26.80
CA ASN A 324 2.19 10.75 26.77
C ASN A 324 0.96 10.77 25.87
N VAL A 325 0.89 9.86 24.89
CA VAL A 325 -0.24 9.74 23.95
C VAL A 325 -1.60 9.52 24.63
N LEU A 326 -1.64 8.98 25.84
CA LEU A 326 -2.89 8.87 26.61
C LEU A 326 -3.44 10.25 26.99
N GLN A 327 -2.59 11.21 27.34
CA GLN A 327 -2.99 12.59 27.65
C GLN A 327 -3.55 13.28 26.40
N TYR A 328 -2.93 13.05 25.24
CA TYR A 328 -3.43 13.54 23.94
C TYR A 328 -4.82 12.97 23.59
N LEU A 329 -5.06 11.67 23.83
CA LEU A 329 -6.40 11.06 23.65
C LEU A 329 -7.43 11.59 24.65
N GLU A 330 -7.03 11.80 25.91
CA GLU A 330 -7.87 12.41 26.95
C GLU A 330 -8.20 13.88 26.63
N PHE A 331 -7.25 14.65 26.12
CA PHE A 331 -7.43 16.04 25.67
C PHE A 331 -8.39 16.16 24.49
N ILE A 332 -8.29 15.25 23.49
CA ILE A 332 -9.28 15.16 22.41
C ILE A 332 -10.68 14.90 22.95
N GLN A 333 -10.81 13.96 23.89
CA GLN A 333 -12.11 13.60 24.48
C GLN A 333 -12.65 14.68 25.45
N GLU A 334 -11.79 15.50 26.08
CA GLU A 334 -12.21 16.69 26.84
C GLU A 334 -12.71 17.80 25.90
N MET A 335 -12.10 17.95 24.72
CA MET A 335 -12.52 18.94 23.72
C MET A 335 -13.85 18.58 23.05
N VAL A 336 -14.07 17.31 22.72
CA VAL A 336 -15.31 16.80 22.12
C VAL A 336 -15.68 15.49 22.81
N PRO A 337 -16.49 15.53 23.88
CA PRO A 337 -16.89 14.34 24.65
C PRO A 337 -17.55 13.24 23.82
N ASP A 338 -18.21 13.61 22.73
CA ASP A 338 -18.86 12.70 21.78
C ASP A 338 -17.86 11.78 21.05
N ILE A 339 -16.56 12.04 21.11
CA ILE A 339 -15.51 11.13 20.61
C ILE A 339 -15.28 10.02 21.65
N GLU A 340 -16.26 9.12 21.77
CA GLU A 340 -16.21 7.96 22.65
C GLU A 340 -15.48 6.77 21.99
N TRP A 341 -14.15 6.87 21.97
CA TRP A 341 -13.23 5.83 21.51
C TRP A 341 -13.63 4.42 21.98
N GLY A 342 -13.89 3.51 21.04
CA GLY A 342 -14.23 2.12 21.31
C GLY A 342 -15.74 1.82 21.38
N LYS A 343 -16.59 2.86 21.35
CA LYS A 343 -18.06 2.72 21.30
C LYS A 343 -18.62 3.14 19.95
N ASN A 344 -18.66 4.46 19.69
CA ASN A 344 -19.15 5.04 18.44
C ASN A 344 -18.02 5.19 17.40
N VAL A 345 -16.82 5.59 17.83
CA VAL A 345 -15.62 5.58 17.00
C VAL A 345 -14.94 4.20 17.11
N ARG A 346 -14.99 3.42 16.03
CA ARG A 346 -14.39 2.08 15.90
C ARG A 346 -13.35 2.00 14.78
N ILE A 347 -13.50 2.76 13.69
CA ILE A 347 -12.63 2.71 12.50
C ILE A 347 -11.98 4.07 12.23
N VAL A 348 -10.64 4.10 12.24
CA VAL A 348 -9.84 5.32 12.14
C VAL A 348 -8.80 5.22 11.02
N LEU A 349 -8.68 6.26 10.19
CA LEU A 349 -7.56 6.44 9.27
C LEU A 349 -6.52 7.38 9.89
N ASP A 350 -5.29 6.92 10.06
CA ASP A 350 -4.17 7.69 10.59
C ASP A 350 -3.20 8.07 9.46
N ILE A 351 -3.02 9.37 9.20
CA ILE A 351 -2.37 9.86 7.99
C ILE A 351 -0.95 10.34 8.30
N GLY A 352 0.04 9.61 7.77
CA GLY A 352 1.46 9.85 7.98
C GLY A 352 1.99 9.02 9.16
N CYS A 353 2.50 7.81 8.86
CA CYS A 353 3.08 6.93 9.87
C CYS A 353 4.20 7.61 10.68
N SER A 354 4.09 7.60 12.00
CA SER A 354 5.08 8.12 12.94
C SER A 354 5.51 7.05 13.95
N ASP A 355 5.54 7.37 15.25
CA ASP A 355 5.91 6.47 16.34
C ASP A 355 4.86 5.38 16.65
N SER A 356 3.76 5.34 15.90
CA SER A 356 2.62 4.41 16.07
C SER A 356 1.97 4.43 17.47
N SER A 357 2.29 5.41 18.33
CA SER A 357 1.80 5.47 19.71
C SER A 357 0.29 5.68 19.76
N PHE A 358 -0.25 6.53 18.87
CA PHE A 358 -1.68 6.77 18.68
C PHE A 358 -2.42 5.48 18.31
N VAL A 359 -1.90 4.72 17.34
CA VAL A 359 -2.43 3.42 16.93
C VAL A 359 -2.40 2.40 18.08
N ALA A 360 -1.31 2.37 18.85
CA ALA A 360 -1.16 1.45 19.98
C ALA A 360 -2.16 1.76 21.11
N ALA A 361 -2.35 3.04 21.44
CA ALA A 361 -3.25 3.47 22.51
C ALA A 361 -4.74 3.39 22.12
N LEU A 362 -5.06 3.56 20.83
CA LEU A 362 -6.40 3.33 20.29
C LEU A 362 -6.76 1.83 20.24
N LEU A 363 -5.81 0.96 19.90
CA LEU A 363 -6.04 -0.49 19.93
C LEU A 363 -6.39 -1.00 21.34
N ASP A 364 -5.79 -0.41 22.39
CA ASP A 364 -6.12 -0.72 23.79
C ASP A 364 -7.45 -0.08 24.28
N LYS A 365 -8.15 0.62 23.38
CA LYS A 365 -9.53 1.12 23.54
C LYS A 365 -10.50 0.45 22.55
N ASP A 366 -10.17 -0.72 21.99
CA ASP A 366 -11.00 -1.42 21.00
C ASP A 366 -11.28 -0.61 19.71
N VAL A 367 -10.34 0.24 19.29
CA VAL A 367 -10.41 1.00 18.03
C VAL A 367 -9.44 0.40 17.00
N LEU A 368 -9.95 0.12 15.81
CA LEU A 368 -9.17 -0.35 14.67
C LEU A 368 -8.68 0.83 13.82
N THR A 369 -7.46 1.26 14.10
CA THR A 369 -6.77 2.30 13.32
C THR A 369 -5.91 1.69 12.23
N VAL A 370 -5.98 2.23 11.01
CA VAL A 370 -5.08 1.91 9.89
C VAL A 370 -4.23 3.12 9.51
N SER A 371 -2.91 2.96 9.51
CA SER A 371 -1.99 4.03 9.14
C SER A 371 -1.67 4.05 7.64
N LEU A 372 -1.68 5.25 7.04
CA LEU A 372 -1.27 5.53 5.66
C LEU A 372 0.18 6.04 5.63
N GLY A 373 1.07 5.21 5.07
CA GLY A 373 2.43 5.59 4.71
C GLY A 373 2.43 6.43 3.42
N LEU A 374 2.77 7.71 3.55
CA LEU A 374 2.77 8.68 2.46
C LEU A 374 4.09 8.64 1.67
N LYS A 375 4.07 8.08 0.45
CA LYS A 375 5.23 7.89 -0.44
C LYS A 375 6.27 9.02 -0.44
N ASP A 376 5.81 10.26 -0.59
CA ASP A 376 6.66 11.45 -0.76
C ASP A 376 7.30 11.95 0.56
N ASP A 377 6.91 11.37 1.70
CA ASP A 377 7.27 11.81 3.05
C ASP A 377 7.68 10.62 3.94
N LEU A 378 8.13 9.52 3.31
CA LEU A 378 8.58 8.34 4.02
C LEU A 378 9.96 8.57 4.64
N VAL A 379 9.93 8.85 5.94
CA VAL A 379 10.64 7.98 6.87
C VAL A 379 9.96 6.60 6.84
N ASP A 380 10.73 5.51 6.73
CA ASP A 380 10.26 4.12 6.59
C ASP A 380 9.49 3.55 7.82
N LEU A 381 8.86 4.43 8.61
CA LEU A 381 8.07 4.10 9.79
C LEU A 381 6.83 3.27 9.47
N ALA A 382 6.37 3.27 8.22
CA ALA A 382 5.35 2.32 7.76
C ALA A 382 5.86 0.86 7.82
N GLN A 383 7.14 0.60 7.53
CA GLN A 383 7.74 -0.72 7.73
C GLN A 383 7.88 -1.04 9.23
N VAL A 384 8.24 -0.05 10.05
CA VAL A 384 8.32 -0.18 11.52
C VAL A 384 6.96 -0.52 12.14
N ALA A 385 5.87 0.14 11.71
CA ALA A 385 4.51 -0.15 12.17
C ALA A 385 4.07 -1.58 11.81
N LEU A 386 4.39 -2.04 10.59
CA LEU A 386 4.13 -3.42 10.15
C LEU A 386 4.96 -4.45 10.93
N GLU A 387 6.22 -4.16 11.25
CA GLU A 387 7.07 -5.04 12.09
C GLU A 387 6.58 -5.10 13.55
N ARG A 388 5.95 -4.03 14.05
CA ARG A 388 5.35 -3.98 15.40
C ARG A 388 3.98 -4.65 15.50
N GLY A 389 3.35 -4.94 14.37
CA GLY A 389 2.05 -5.62 14.30
C GLY A 389 0.82 -4.70 14.24
N PHE A 390 0.95 -3.54 13.61
CA PHE A 390 -0.14 -2.57 13.43
C PHE A 390 -0.67 -2.52 11.98
N PRO A 391 -1.98 -2.28 11.76
CA PRO A 391 -2.55 -2.16 10.42
C PRO A 391 -1.95 -0.96 9.68
N THR A 392 -1.33 -1.19 8.52
CA THR A 392 -0.64 -0.13 7.76
C THR A 392 -0.61 -0.48 6.27
N PHE A 393 -0.68 0.53 5.42
CA PHE A 393 -0.46 0.42 3.97
C PHE A 393 0.27 1.64 3.42
N VAL A 394 0.87 1.53 2.23
CA VAL A 394 1.66 2.59 1.59
C VAL A 394 0.97 3.04 0.31
N SER A 395 0.74 4.35 0.19
CA SER A 395 0.09 4.93 -1.01
C SER A 395 0.55 6.36 -1.29
N SER A 396 0.22 6.83 -2.50
CA SER A 396 0.30 8.22 -2.91
C SER A 396 -0.99 8.97 -2.58
N LEU A 397 -0.92 10.01 -1.74
CA LEU A 397 -2.02 10.96 -1.55
C LEU A 397 -1.77 12.20 -2.43
N ALA A 398 -2.27 12.17 -3.67
CA ALA A 398 -1.94 13.19 -4.67
C ALA A 398 -3.11 13.55 -5.63
N SER A 399 -3.37 12.71 -6.63
CA SER A 399 -4.25 13.03 -7.77
C SER A 399 -5.40 12.04 -7.99
N ARG A 400 -5.36 10.88 -7.33
CA ARG A 400 -6.33 9.78 -7.41
C ARG A 400 -6.90 9.47 -6.04
N ARG A 401 -8.14 8.98 -6.00
CA ARG A 401 -8.83 8.53 -4.78
C ARG A 401 -7.98 7.48 -4.04
N LEU A 402 -8.05 7.49 -2.71
CA LEU A 402 -7.58 6.39 -1.89
C LEU A 402 -8.47 5.15 -2.14
N PRO A 403 -7.94 3.92 -2.07
CA PRO A 403 -8.65 2.68 -2.41
C PRO A 403 -9.66 2.24 -1.33
N PHE A 404 -10.54 3.16 -0.94
CA PHE A 404 -11.63 2.98 0.02
C PHE A 404 -12.95 3.51 -0.56
N PRO A 405 -14.11 2.99 -0.11
CA PRO A 405 -15.41 3.55 -0.48
C PRO A 405 -15.59 4.95 0.10
N SER A 406 -16.69 5.61 -0.23
CA SER A 406 -17.13 6.82 0.44
C SER A 406 -17.73 6.50 1.81
N GLY A 407 -17.71 7.45 2.74
CA GLY A 407 -18.43 7.35 4.01
C GLY A 407 -18.10 6.12 4.87
N VAL A 408 -16.83 5.70 4.96
CA VAL A 408 -16.45 4.49 5.70
C VAL A 408 -15.74 4.70 7.02
N PHE A 409 -14.93 5.76 7.15
CA PHE A 409 -14.19 6.06 8.38
C PHE A 409 -15.05 6.85 9.35
N ASP A 410 -14.99 6.48 10.63
CA ASP A 410 -15.69 7.19 11.70
C ASP A 410 -14.88 8.46 12.09
N THR A 411 -13.55 8.32 12.11
CA THR A 411 -12.59 9.43 12.34
C THR A 411 -11.39 9.34 11.38
N ILE A 412 -10.87 10.49 10.95
CA ILE A 412 -9.59 10.63 10.25
C ILE A 412 -8.65 11.49 11.10
N HIS A 413 -7.39 11.09 11.22
CA HIS A 413 -6.38 11.73 12.06
C HIS A 413 -5.12 12.12 11.25
N CYS A 414 -4.54 13.28 11.55
CA CYS A 414 -3.22 13.72 11.10
C CYS A 414 -2.50 14.46 12.24
N ALA A 415 -1.36 13.95 12.69
CA ALA A 415 -0.47 14.62 13.63
C ALA A 415 0.84 15.03 12.94
N ALA A 416 1.04 16.35 12.78
CA ALA A 416 2.16 16.97 12.08
C ALA A 416 2.46 16.37 10.69
N CYS A 417 1.43 15.89 9.97
CA CYS A 417 1.61 15.05 8.79
C CYS A 417 2.12 15.76 7.52
N GLY A 418 2.44 17.07 7.59
CA GLY A 418 3.07 17.84 6.50
C GLY A 418 2.18 18.19 5.30
N ILE A 419 0.91 17.79 5.32
CA ILE A 419 -0.01 17.98 4.18
C ILE A 419 -0.58 19.41 4.20
N HIS A 420 -0.29 20.19 3.15
CA HIS A 420 -0.98 21.45 2.86
C HIS A 420 -2.40 21.18 2.33
N TRP A 421 -3.31 20.83 3.23
CA TRP A 421 -4.69 20.39 2.93
C TRP A 421 -5.50 21.38 2.08
N HIS A 422 -5.24 22.68 2.21
CA HIS A 422 -5.88 23.74 1.42
C HIS A 422 -5.43 23.81 -0.06
N SER A 423 -4.29 23.22 -0.40
CA SER A 423 -3.62 23.46 -1.68
C SER A 423 -4.30 22.77 -2.86
N HIS A 424 -4.01 23.26 -4.07
CA HIS A 424 -4.56 22.74 -5.34
C HIS A 424 -6.11 22.70 -5.38
N GLY A 425 -6.77 23.65 -4.70
CA GLY A 425 -8.23 23.71 -4.61
C GLY A 425 -8.83 22.74 -3.60
N GLY A 426 -8.09 22.40 -2.54
CA GLY A 426 -8.59 21.55 -1.46
C GLY A 426 -8.77 20.07 -1.79
N LYS A 427 -8.24 19.59 -2.94
CA LYS A 427 -8.46 18.21 -3.44
C LYS A 427 -8.21 17.12 -2.40
N LEU A 428 -7.17 17.25 -1.59
CA LEU A 428 -6.82 16.25 -0.58
C LEU A 428 -7.86 16.23 0.56
N LEU A 429 -8.34 17.40 1.00
CA LEU A 429 -9.40 17.50 2.01
C LEU A 429 -10.77 17.06 1.46
N LEU A 430 -11.02 17.27 0.17
CA LEU A 430 -12.22 16.75 -0.51
C LEU A 430 -12.22 15.21 -0.60
N GLU A 431 -11.05 14.58 -0.77
CA GLU A 431 -10.94 13.12 -0.63
C GLU A 431 -11.20 12.67 0.82
N MET A 432 -10.78 13.43 1.84
CA MET A 432 -11.15 13.13 3.23
C MET A 432 -12.66 13.26 3.42
N ASN A 433 -13.29 14.30 2.88
CA ASN A 433 -14.75 14.47 2.90
C ASN A 433 -15.48 13.33 2.17
N ARG A 434 -14.89 12.73 1.13
CA ARG A 434 -15.46 11.54 0.46
C ARG A 434 -15.46 10.34 1.41
N ILE A 435 -14.33 9.99 2.02
CA ILE A 435 -14.17 8.74 2.78
C ILE A 435 -14.61 8.81 4.25
N LEU A 436 -14.79 10.01 4.80
CA LEU A 436 -15.33 10.27 6.15
C LEU A 436 -16.85 10.09 6.17
N ARG A 437 -17.40 9.44 7.20
CA ARG A 437 -18.85 9.34 7.44
C ARG A 437 -19.48 10.72 7.67
N PRO A 438 -20.76 10.98 7.29
CA PRO A 438 -21.51 12.12 7.80
C PRO A 438 -21.47 12.14 9.34
N ASN A 439 -21.43 13.31 9.97
CA ASN A 439 -21.10 13.48 11.41
C ASN A 439 -19.74 12.93 11.89
N GLY A 440 -18.91 12.35 11.01
CA GLY A 440 -17.57 11.84 11.34
C GLY A 440 -16.55 12.95 11.56
N TYR A 441 -15.48 12.63 12.30
CA TYR A 441 -14.50 13.60 12.78
C TYR A 441 -13.22 13.65 11.93
N PHE A 442 -12.69 14.85 11.70
CA PHE A 442 -11.35 15.07 11.16
C PHE A 442 -10.49 15.81 12.19
N ILE A 443 -9.47 15.13 12.70
CA ILE A 443 -8.58 15.63 13.76
C ILE A 443 -7.24 16.01 13.12
N LEU A 444 -6.90 17.29 13.19
CA LEU A 444 -5.66 17.87 12.65
C LEU A 444 -4.86 18.52 13.78
N SER A 445 -3.66 17.99 14.01
CA SER A 445 -2.77 18.44 15.09
C SER A 445 -1.42 18.87 14.54
N SER A 446 -0.90 20.01 15.01
CA SER A 446 0.28 20.69 14.44
C SER A 446 1.00 21.54 15.49
N ASN A 447 2.32 21.70 15.34
CA ASN A 447 3.15 22.45 16.28
C ASN A 447 3.59 23.82 15.73
N ASN A 448 3.33 24.12 14.45
CA ASN A 448 3.84 25.31 13.76
C ASN A 448 2.91 25.74 12.62
N ASP A 449 1.70 26.15 12.95
CA ASP A 449 0.76 26.67 11.96
C ASP A 449 1.09 28.13 11.59
N LYS A 450 1.27 28.39 10.30
CA LYS A 450 1.27 29.76 9.79
C LYS A 450 -0.16 30.29 9.80
N ILE A 451 -0.32 31.56 10.17
CA ILE A 451 -1.63 32.24 10.12
C ILE A 451 -2.24 32.14 8.71
N GLU A 452 -1.43 32.27 7.66
CA GLU A 452 -1.87 32.11 6.26
C GLU A 452 -2.42 30.69 5.96
N ASP A 453 -1.79 29.65 6.51
CA ASP A 453 -2.22 28.25 6.33
C ASP A 453 -3.50 27.95 7.13
N ASP A 454 -3.65 28.54 8.33
CA ASP A 454 -4.84 28.44 9.19
C ASP A 454 -6.06 29.21 8.64
N GLU A 455 -5.86 30.43 8.13
CA GLU A 455 -6.89 31.20 7.43
C GLU A 455 -7.38 30.47 6.17
N ALA A 456 -6.45 29.91 5.37
CA ALA A 456 -6.79 29.13 4.18
C ALA A 456 -7.53 27.81 4.52
N MET A 457 -7.16 27.14 5.63
CA MET A 457 -7.89 25.97 6.12
C MET A 457 -9.28 26.31 6.65
N THR A 458 -9.41 27.39 7.40
CA THR A 458 -10.71 27.88 7.90
C THR A 458 -11.63 28.27 6.75
N ALA A 459 -11.10 28.93 5.71
CA ALA A 459 -11.83 29.27 4.51
C ALA A 459 -12.28 28.04 3.71
N LEU A 460 -11.41 27.02 3.56
CA LEU A 460 -11.74 25.80 2.84
C LEU A 460 -12.78 24.96 3.59
N THR A 461 -12.58 24.71 4.89
CA THR A 461 -13.49 23.90 5.73
C THR A 461 -14.88 24.52 5.79
N ALA A 462 -14.97 25.84 5.98
CA ALA A 462 -16.24 26.57 5.87
C ALA A 462 -16.86 26.47 4.46
N SER A 463 -16.05 26.46 3.39
CA SER A 463 -16.57 26.31 2.01
C SER A 463 -17.15 24.92 1.74
N ILE A 464 -16.71 23.87 2.45
CA ILE A 464 -17.24 22.51 2.37
C ILE A 464 -18.22 22.17 3.53
N CYS A 465 -18.66 23.20 4.27
CA CYS A 465 -19.62 23.11 5.38
C CYS A 465 -19.22 22.17 6.52
N TRP A 466 -17.92 22.00 6.76
CA TRP A 466 -17.45 21.31 7.97
C TRP A 466 -17.64 22.20 9.20
N ASN A 467 -18.19 21.62 10.27
CA ASN A 467 -18.28 22.27 11.57
C ASN A 467 -16.89 22.28 12.22
N ILE A 468 -16.52 23.38 12.88
CA ILE A 468 -15.34 23.44 13.75
C ILE A 468 -15.83 23.19 15.17
N LEU A 469 -15.54 22.00 15.73
CA LEU A 469 -15.98 21.64 17.07
C LEU A 469 -15.01 22.13 18.14
N ALA A 470 -13.71 22.03 17.88
CA ALA A 470 -12.67 22.50 18.79
C ALA A 470 -11.44 23.04 18.07
N HIS A 471 -10.81 24.04 18.67
CA HIS A 471 -9.48 24.54 18.36
C HIS A 471 -8.84 24.96 19.69
N LYS A 472 -7.90 24.16 20.22
CA LYS A 472 -7.12 24.46 21.42
C LYS A 472 -5.66 24.04 21.21
N THR A 473 -4.73 24.70 21.90
CA THR A 473 -3.35 24.19 22.07
C THR A 473 -3.26 23.42 23.38
N GLU A 474 -2.63 22.25 23.37
CA GLU A 474 -2.28 21.52 24.59
C GLU A 474 -1.04 22.18 25.25
N GLU A 475 -1.20 22.73 26.46
CA GLU A 475 -0.15 23.50 27.14
C GLU A 475 1.14 22.68 27.43
N ALA A 476 1.03 21.35 27.53
CA ALA A 476 2.15 20.48 27.86
C ALA A 476 3.01 20.07 26.65
N SER A 477 2.41 19.99 25.45
CA SER A 477 3.07 19.53 24.22
C SER A 477 3.38 20.66 23.23
N GLU A 478 2.80 21.84 23.44
CA GLU A 478 2.70 22.97 22.51
C GLU A 478 1.98 22.62 21.18
N MET A 479 1.27 21.48 21.13
CA MET A 479 0.56 21.04 19.93
C MET A 479 -0.83 21.70 19.83
N GLY A 480 -1.06 22.44 18.74
CA GLY A 480 -2.36 22.97 18.35
C GLY A 480 -3.22 21.86 17.74
N VAL A 481 -4.36 21.55 18.36
CA VAL A 481 -5.31 20.52 17.92
C VAL A 481 -6.59 21.18 17.43
N ARG A 482 -7.03 20.82 16.23
CA ARG A 482 -8.31 21.20 15.64
C ARG A 482 -9.15 19.96 15.37
N ILE A 483 -10.40 19.99 15.79
CA ILE A 483 -11.37 18.93 15.55
C ILE A 483 -12.49 19.52 14.69
N TYR A 484 -12.61 18.99 13.48
CA TYR A 484 -13.67 19.31 12.53
C TYR A 484 -14.65 18.13 12.44
N GLN A 485 -15.87 18.41 11.99
CA GLN A 485 -16.90 17.40 11.76
C GLN A 485 -17.54 17.59 10.38
N LYS A 486 -17.69 16.51 9.62
CA LYS A 486 -18.46 16.51 8.36
C LYS A 486 -19.95 16.64 8.68
N PRO A 487 -20.73 17.46 7.95
CA PRO A 487 -22.16 17.64 8.24
C PRO A 487 -22.99 16.36 8.03
N GLU A 488 -24.21 16.37 8.58
CA GLU A 488 -25.14 15.22 8.59
C GLU A 488 -26.17 15.21 7.46
N SER A 489 -26.47 16.36 6.85
CA SER A 489 -27.50 16.48 5.81
C SER A 489 -27.08 17.44 4.69
N ASN A 490 -27.78 17.37 3.56
CA ASN A 490 -27.56 18.25 2.41
C ASN A 490 -28.12 19.68 2.62
N ASP A 491 -28.93 19.93 3.67
CA ASP A 491 -29.54 21.24 3.92
C ASP A 491 -28.47 22.36 4.02
N ILE A 492 -27.35 22.06 4.69
CA ILE A 492 -26.24 23.00 4.81
C ILE A 492 -25.51 23.23 3.49
N TYR A 493 -25.52 22.25 2.57
CA TYR A 493 -24.98 22.40 1.22
C TYR A 493 -25.86 23.29 0.32
N GLU A 494 -27.18 23.29 0.51
CA GLU A 494 -28.09 24.22 -0.18
C GLU A 494 -27.85 25.68 0.25
N LEU A 495 -27.65 25.91 1.55
CA LEU A 495 -27.44 27.23 2.16
C LEU A 495 -26.11 27.91 1.76
N ARG A 496 -25.26 27.25 0.97
CA ARG A 496 -23.95 27.75 0.52
C ARG A 496 -24.07 28.95 -0.41
N ARG A 497 -23.87 30.15 0.15
CA ARG A 497 -23.79 31.45 -0.59
C ARG A 497 -22.83 31.45 -1.79
N LYS A 498 -21.84 30.56 -1.82
CA LYS A 498 -20.95 30.29 -2.96
C LYS A 498 -20.84 28.77 -3.13
N LYS A 499 -21.38 28.23 -4.23
CA LYS A 499 -21.23 26.82 -4.62
C LYS A 499 -19.85 26.54 -5.23
N ASN A 500 -18.79 26.82 -4.48
CA ASN A 500 -17.40 26.56 -4.84
C ASN A 500 -16.63 25.96 -3.64
N PRO A 501 -16.18 24.69 -3.68
CA PRO A 501 -16.35 23.74 -4.78
C PRO A 501 -17.83 23.41 -5.05
N PRO A 502 -18.24 23.11 -6.30
CA PRO A 502 -19.61 22.69 -6.61
C PRO A 502 -19.93 21.34 -5.96
N LEU A 503 -21.20 20.91 -6.06
CA LEU A 503 -21.53 19.50 -5.86
C LEU A 503 -20.95 18.66 -7.02
N CYS A 504 -20.77 17.36 -6.80
CA CYS A 504 -20.43 16.42 -7.88
C CYS A 504 -21.66 16.14 -8.76
N GLU A 505 -21.48 15.39 -9.85
CA GLU A 505 -22.60 15.00 -10.72
C GLU A 505 -23.30 13.75 -10.17
N ASP A 506 -24.62 13.71 -10.19
CA ASP A 506 -25.47 12.64 -9.64
C ASP A 506 -25.17 11.24 -10.25
N ASN A 507 -24.54 11.23 -11.43
CA ASN A 507 -24.10 10.03 -12.14
C ASN A 507 -22.78 9.43 -11.61
N GLU A 508 -22.07 10.14 -10.73
CA GLU A 508 -20.72 9.80 -10.31
C GLU A 508 -20.75 8.95 -9.04
N ASN A 509 -20.49 7.65 -9.21
CA ASN A 509 -20.32 6.74 -8.08
C ASN A 509 -19.23 7.28 -7.09
N PRO A 510 -19.59 7.54 -5.81
CA PRO A 510 -18.67 8.07 -4.81
C PRO A 510 -17.74 7.00 -4.21
N ASP A 511 -18.14 5.72 -4.26
CA ASP A 511 -17.37 4.57 -3.77
C ASP A 511 -16.29 4.12 -4.77
N ALA A 512 -16.55 4.34 -6.07
CA ALA A 512 -15.62 4.06 -7.15
C ALA A 512 -14.26 4.76 -6.92
N ALA A 513 -13.25 3.98 -6.54
CA ALA A 513 -11.95 4.50 -6.11
C ALA A 513 -10.77 4.09 -7.00
N TRP A 514 -10.79 2.88 -7.57
CA TRP A 514 -9.61 2.31 -8.24
C TRP A 514 -9.23 3.08 -9.51
N TYR A 515 -8.03 3.68 -9.50
CA TYR A 515 -7.53 4.61 -10.51
C TYR A 515 -8.39 5.87 -10.78
N VAL A 516 -9.45 6.13 -10.01
CA VAL A 516 -10.34 7.28 -10.20
C VAL A 516 -9.66 8.59 -9.78
N PRO A 517 -9.65 9.66 -10.61
CA PRO A 517 -9.07 10.96 -10.26
C PRO A 517 -9.82 11.68 -9.13
N MET A 518 -9.11 12.46 -8.31
CA MET A 518 -9.68 13.41 -7.37
C MET A 518 -10.26 14.64 -8.11
N LYS A 519 -11.58 14.81 -8.03
CA LYS A 519 -12.31 16.01 -8.48
C LYS A 519 -12.31 17.11 -7.41
N THR A 520 -12.56 18.36 -7.82
CA THR A 520 -12.83 19.50 -6.94
C THR A 520 -14.33 19.72 -6.80
N CYS A 521 -15.05 18.73 -6.27
CA CYS A 521 -16.48 18.78 -6.00
C CYS A 521 -16.80 18.09 -4.67
N ILE A 522 -17.98 18.36 -4.12
CA ILE A 522 -18.49 17.73 -2.90
C ILE A 522 -19.56 16.70 -3.31
N HIS A 523 -19.41 15.45 -2.90
CA HIS A 523 -20.49 14.47 -3.02
C HIS A 523 -21.62 14.79 -2.05
N GLU A 524 -22.87 14.61 -2.48
CA GLU A 524 -24.01 14.73 -1.58
C GLU A 524 -23.95 13.67 -0.47
N ILE A 525 -24.56 14.00 0.67
CA ILE A 525 -24.68 13.09 1.80
C ILE A 525 -25.84 12.11 1.51
N PRO A 526 -25.62 10.79 1.61
CA PRO A 526 -26.69 9.79 1.56
C PRO A 526 -27.82 10.10 2.54
N SER A 527 -29.06 9.91 2.12
CA SER A 527 -30.25 10.30 2.91
C SER A 527 -31.45 9.37 2.76
N ALA A 528 -31.41 8.41 1.83
CA ALA A 528 -32.36 7.33 1.71
C ALA A 528 -31.81 6.07 2.40
N ILE A 529 -32.66 5.28 3.07
CA ILE A 529 -32.23 4.13 3.89
C ILE A 529 -31.63 2.98 3.05
N GLU A 530 -31.91 2.99 1.75
CA GLU A 530 -31.34 2.13 0.72
C GLU A 530 -29.91 2.54 0.29
N GLN A 531 -29.35 3.62 0.85
CA GLN A 531 -28.00 4.11 0.57
C GLN A 531 -27.05 3.87 1.76
N HIS A 532 -25.86 3.30 1.48
CA HIS A 532 -24.80 3.18 2.48
C HIS A 532 -24.40 4.56 3.04
N GLY A 533 -24.25 4.64 4.36
CA GLY A 533 -23.82 5.86 5.05
C GLY A 533 -24.90 6.91 5.29
N ALA A 534 -26.18 6.62 5.01
CA ALA A 534 -27.31 7.48 5.39
C ALA A 534 -27.62 7.40 6.90
N GLU A 535 -27.33 6.26 7.53
CA GLU A 535 -27.41 6.05 8.98
C GLU A 535 -26.01 5.77 9.57
N TRP A 536 -25.88 5.96 10.88
CA TRP A 536 -24.68 5.53 11.62
C TRP A 536 -24.75 4.05 11.99
N PRO A 537 -23.65 3.29 11.90
CA PRO A 537 -23.60 1.91 12.37
C PRO A 537 -23.87 1.80 13.88
N GLU A 538 -24.44 0.67 14.30
CA GLU A 538 -24.54 0.28 15.71
C GLU A 538 -23.17 0.36 16.43
N GLU A 539 -23.20 0.59 17.74
CA GLU A 539 -21.99 0.65 18.57
C GLU A 539 -21.20 -0.67 18.55
N TRP A 540 -19.88 -0.57 18.73
CA TRP A 540 -19.05 -1.75 18.95
C TRP A 540 -19.40 -2.42 20.30
N PRO A 541 -19.55 -3.76 20.39
CA PRO A 541 -19.27 -4.77 19.36
C PRO A 541 -20.47 -5.21 18.50
N LYS A 542 -21.70 -4.73 18.76
CA LYS A 542 -22.91 -5.13 18.01
C LYS A 542 -22.76 -4.92 16.50
N ARG A 543 -22.03 -3.86 16.13
CA ARG A 543 -21.63 -3.50 14.76
C ARG A 543 -21.21 -4.72 13.92
N LEU A 544 -20.47 -5.68 14.50
CA LEU A 544 -19.94 -6.86 13.79
C LEU A 544 -21.02 -7.84 13.28
N GLU A 545 -22.14 -7.92 14.01
CA GLU A 545 -23.25 -8.85 13.80
C GLU A 545 -24.50 -8.13 13.23
N THR A 546 -24.39 -6.83 12.97
CA THR A 546 -25.46 -5.99 12.42
C THR A 546 -25.41 -6.00 10.88
N TYR A 547 -26.59 -6.11 10.26
CA TYR A 547 -26.76 -6.16 8.80
C TYR A 547 -27.76 -5.08 8.38
N PRO A 548 -27.32 -3.99 7.72
CA PRO A 548 -28.16 -2.83 7.42
C PRO A 548 -29.21 -3.13 6.33
N GLU A 549 -30.17 -2.23 6.14
CA GLU A 549 -31.26 -2.43 5.17
C GLU A 549 -30.83 -2.22 3.71
N TRP A 550 -29.86 -1.32 3.46
CA TRP A 550 -29.27 -1.12 2.13
C TRP A 550 -28.52 -2.35 1.56
N LEU A 551 -28.22 -3.37 2.39
CA LEU A 551 -27.49 -4.57 1.96
C LEU A 551 -28.38 -5.54 1.16
N THR A 552 -28.37 -5.40 -0.17
CA THR A 552 -29.20 -6.14 -1.14
C THR A 552 -29.01 -7.67 -1.17
N SER A 553 -28.08 -8.23 -0.40
CA SER A 553 -27.79 -9.68 -0.33
C SER A 553 -27.44 -10.11 1.09
N LYS A 554 -28.30 -9.71 2.03
CA LYS A 554 -28.19 -9.94 3.47
C LYS A 554 -28.04 -11.43 3.82
N GLU A 555 -28.79 -12.30 3.14
CA GLU A 555 -28.75 -13.75 3.29
C GLU A 555 -27.33 -14.28 2.98
N LYS A 556 -26.78 -13.91 1.82
CA LYS A 556 -25.41 -14.32 1.42
C LYS A 556 -24.33 -13.80 2.37
N ALA A 557 -24.54 -12.64 2.99
CA ALA A 557 -23.63 -12.09 3.99
C ALA A 557 -23.72 -12.81 5.36
N ILE A 558 -24.91 -13.31 5.72
CA ILE A 558 -25.13 -14.17 6.89
C ILE A 558 -24.52 -15.55 6.65
N GLU A 559 -24.79 -16.17 5.49
CA GLU A 559 -24.21 -17.45 5.06
C GLU A 559 -22.68 -17.40 5.02
N ASN A 560 -22.08 -16.36 4.42
CA ASN A 560 -20.64 -16.13 4.40
C ASN A 560 -20.05 -16.02 5.82
N THR A 561 -20.76 -15.35 6.74
CA THR A 561 -20.33 -15.22 8.14
C THR A 561 -20.41 -16.56 8.87
N ASN A 562 -21.50 -17.31 8.71
CA ASN A 562 -21.68 -18.63 9.32
C ASN A 562 -20.64 -19.63 8.81
N HIS A 563 -20.43 -19.70 7.48
CA HIS A 563 -19.43 -20.55 6.84
C HIS A 563 -18.02 -20.29 7.38
N TRP A 564 -17.59 -19.01 7.43
CA TRP A 564 -16.25 -18.67 7.91
C TRP A 564 -16.08 -18.83 9.42
N ASN A 565 -17.13 -18.58 10.20
CA ASN A 565 -17.12 -18.87 11.64
C ASN A 565 -16.98 -20.38 11.90
N ASP A 566 -17.68 -21.22 11.15
CA ASP A 566 -17.54 -22.68 11.23
C ASP A 566 -16.15 -23.14 10.76
N MET A 567 -15.69 -22.69 9.59
CA MET A 567 -14.43 -23.12 8.98
C MET A 567 -13.22 -22.74 9.84
N VAL A 568 -13.21 -21.52 10.40
CA VAL A 568 -12.11 -21.07 11.26
C VAL A 568 -12.08 -21.84 12.57
N ASN A 569 -13.21 -21.98 13.26
CA ASN A 569 -13.27 -22.68 14.55
C ASN A 569 -13.05 -24.21 14.44
N LYS A 570 -13.58 -24.84 13.39
CA LYS A 570 -13.54 -26.31 13.23
C LYS A 570 -12.26 -26.80 12.53
N SER A 571 -11.64 -25.97 11.69
CA SER A 571 -10.52 -26.41 10.83
C SER A 571 -9.28 -25.53 10.92
N TYR A 572 -9.38 -24.20 10.90
CA TYR A 572 -8.16 -23.37 10.82
C TYR A 572 -7.44 -23.19 12.16
N LEU A 573 -8.16 -23.03 13.27
CA LEU A 573 -7.58 -22.85 14.61
C LEU A 573 -6.96 -24.14 15.20
N THR A 574 -7.29 -25.30 14.64
CA THR A 574 -6.95 -26.61 15.24
C THR A 574 -6.38 -27.63 14.25
N GLY A 575 -6.80 -27.62 12.98
CA GLY A 575 -6.45 -28.64 11.99
C GLY A 575 -5.25 -28.31 11.09
N LEU A 576 -4.94 -27.03 10.88
CA LEU A 576 -3.86 -26.61 9.96
C LEU A 576 -2.44 -26.73 10.53
N GLY A 577 -2.28 -27.00 11.82
CA GLY A 577 -0.97 -27.00 12.48
C GLY A 577 -0.30 -25.62 12.60
N ILE A 578 -1.05 -24.55 12.35
CA ILE A 578 -0.61 -23.15 12.50
C ILE A 578 -0.64 -22.80 13.98
N ASP A 579 0.50 -22.35 14.51
CA ASP A 579 0.55 -21.76 15.85
C ASP A 579 0.10 -20.29 15.79
N TRP A 580 -1.18 -20.08 16.09
CA TRP A 580 -1.83 -18.77 16.10
C TRP A 580 -1.27 -17.79 17.14
N LEU A 581 -0.42 -18.22 18.08
CA LEU A 581 0.34 -17.32 18.97
C LEU A 581 1.43 -16.53 18.22
N HIS A 582 1.86 -17.02 17.06
CA HIS A 582 2.88 -16.40 16.20
C HIS A 582 2.30 -15.69 14.96
N ILE A 583 0.97 -15.53 14.90
CA ILE A 583 0.26 -14.83 13.82
C ILE A 583 -0.30 -13.51 14.37
N ARG A 584 -0.05 -12.39 13.69
CA ARG A 584 -0.57 -11.06 14.04
C ARG A 584 -1.11 -10.29 12.83
N ASN A 585 -0.34 -10.23 11.75
CA ASN A 585 -0.66 -9.54 10.51
C ASN A 585 -1.26 -10.52 9.49
N VAL A 586 -2.57 -10.47 9.30
CA VAL A 586 -3.29 -11.35 8.37
C VAL A 586 -3.82 -10.54 7.19
N MET A 587 -3.82 -11.13 5.99
CA MET A 587 -4.49 -10.58 4.82
C MET A 587 -5.44 -11.62 4.23
N ASP A 588 -6.70 -11.24 4.05
CA ASP A 588 -7.65 -12.00 3.25
C ASP A 588 -7.70 -11.39 1.85
N MET A 589 -7.20 -12.12 0.87
CA MET A 589 -7.03 -11.63 -0.50
C MET A 589 -8.37 -11.52 -1.25
N THR A 590 -9.44 -12.10 -0.71
CA THR A 590 -10.75 -12.23 -1.39
C THR A 590 -11.91 -12.21 -0.38
N ALA A 591 -11.99 -11.16 0.44
CA ALA A 591 -12.80 -11.17 1.66
C ALA A 591 -14.34 -11.28 1.48
N ILE A 592 -14.87 -10.92 0.31
CA ILE A 592 -16.32 -10.84 0.05
C ILE A 592 -17.02 -10.01 1.15
N TYR A 593 -17.90 -10.58 1.96
CA TYR A 593 -18.60 -9.90 3.07
C TYR A 593 -17.80 -9.84 4.40
N GLY A 594 -16.50 -10.13 4.36
CA GLY A 594 -15.59 -10.06 5.50
C GLY A 594 -15.76 -11.17 6.53
N GLY A 595 -16.45 -12.27 6.21
CA GLY A 595 -16.77 -13.33 7.19
C GLY A 595 -15.54 -13.98 7.83
N PHE A 596 -14.45 -14.15 7.08
CA PHE A 596 -13.17 -14.64 7.61
C PHE A 596 -12.51 -13.62 8.56
N GLY A 597 -12.53 -12.33 8.21
CA GLY A 597 -12.13 -11.26 9.10
C GLY A 597 -12.95 -11.23 10.40
N ALA A 598 -14.27 -11.40 10.29
CA ALA A 598 -15.20 -11.41 11.42
C ALA A 598 -14.95 -12.60 12.38
N SER A 599 -14.71 -13.81 11.86
CA SER A 599 -14.46 -15.00 12.69
C SER A 599 -13.13 -14.93 13.45
N LEU A 600 -12.16 -14.14 12.96
CA LEU A 600 -10.88 -13.91 13.62
C LEU A 600 -10.86 -12.77 14.65
N VAL A 601 -11.95 -12.01 14.83
CA VAL A 601 -12.02 -10.88 15.80
C VAL A 601 -11.70 -11.30 17.25
N LYS A 602 -11.93 -12.57 17.60
CA LYS A 602 -11.62 -13.12 18.95
C LYS A 602 -10.16 -13.55 19.13
N GLN A 603 -9.34 -13.44 18.09
CA GLN A 603 -7.89 -13.70 18.12
C GLN A 603 -7.11 -12.39 18.21
N ASN A 604 -5.87 -12.42 18.70
CA ASN A 604 -5.00 -11.25 18.81
C ASN A 604 -4.41 -10.79 17.46
N VAL A 605 -5.14 -10.95 16.36
CA VAL A 605 -4.72 -10.62 14.99
C VAL A 605 -5.37 -9.32 14.49
N TRP A 606 -4.98 -8.86 13.31
CA TRP A 606 -5.79 -7.96 12.49
C TRP A 606 -5.80 -8.47 11.05
N VAL A 607 -6.90 -8.25 10.33
CA VAL A 607 -7.11 -8.75 8.96
C VAL A 607 -7.25 -7.57 8.00
N MET A 608 -6.37 -7.48 7.01
CA MET A 608 -6.59 -6.66 5.82
C MET A 608 -7.59 -7.40 4.91
N ASN A 609 -8.87 -6.99 4.94
CA ASN A 609 -9.92 -7.59 4.10
C ASN A 609 -9.86 -6.96 2.69
N VAL A 610 -9.27 -7.66 1.72
CA VAL A 610 -9.14 -7.16 0.35
C VAL A 610 -10.39 -7.52 -0.46
N VAL A 611 -11.01 -6.51 -1.06
CA VAL A 611 -12.09 -6.68 -2.05
C VAL A 611 -11.51 -6.43 -3.45
N PRO A 612 -11.46 -7.45 -4.32
CA PRO A 612 -11.03 -7.28 -5.69
C PRO A 612 -11.92 -6.27 -6.44
N VAL A 613 -11.33 -5.32 -7.16
CA VAL A 613 -12.05 -4.26 -7.90
C VAL A 613 -12.80 -4.74 -9.15
N HIS A 614 -13.01 -6.05 -9.24
CA HIS A 614 -13.71 -6.77 -10.32
C HIS A 614 -14.67 -7.85 -9.77
N SER A 615 -14.88 -7.93 -8.46
CA SER A 615 -15.99 -8.64 -7.82
C SER A 615 -17.12 -7.65 -7.47
N PRO A 616 -18.31 -8.13 -7.07
CA PRO A 616 -19.33 -7.24 -6.49
C PRO A 616 -18.77 -6.41 -5.35
N ASP A 617 -19.26 -5.16 -5.21
CA ASP A 617 -18.74 -4.26 -4.19
C ASP A 617 -19.34 -4.56 -2.82
N THR A 618 -18.51 -5.13 -1.95
CA THR A 618 -18.85 -5.52 -0.59
C THR A 618 -18.02 -4.75 0.45
N LEU A 619 -17.13 -3.85 0.01
CA LEU A 619 -16.22 -3.15 0.91
C LEU A 619 -16.93 -2.14 1.84
N PRO A 620 -17.97 -1.39 1.42
CA PRO A 620 -18.79 -0.61 2.34
C PRO A 620 -19.31 -1.45 3.52
N PHE A 621 -19.77 -2.68 3.27
CA PHE A 621 -20.33 -3.54 4.31
C PHE A 621 -19.25 -4.05 5.29
N ILE A 622 -18.03 -4.32 4.83
CA ILE A 622 -16.91 -4.66 5.73
C ILE A 622 -16.65 -3.52 6.72
N TYR A 623 -16.66 -2.27 6.24
CA TYR A 623 -16.51 -1.08 7.09
C TYR A 623 -17.73 -0.81 7.97
N GLU A 624 -18.94 -1.10 7.48
CA GLU A 624 -20.17 -1.03 8.27
C GLU A 624 -20.08 -1.93 9.49
N ARG A 625 -19.55 -3.16 9.34
CA ARG A 625 -19.31 -4.12 10.43
C ARG A 625 -18.20 -3.73 11.41
N GLY A 626 -17.48 -2.63 11.19
CA GLY A 626 -16.34 -2.24 12.02
C GLY A 626 -15.11 -3.14 11.83
N LEU A 627 -14.85 -3.54 10.58
CA LEU A 627 -13.64 -4.24 10.11
C LEU A 627 -12.85 -3.36 9.12
N LEU A 628 -11.55 -3.61 8.98
CA LEU A 628 -10.67 -2.89 8.04
C LEU A 628 -10.57 -3.62 6.70
N GLY A 629 -10.58 -2.88 5.59
CA GLY A 629 -10.40 -3.46 4.26
C GLY A 629 -9.98 -2.46 3.19
N ILE A 630 -9.71 -2.94 1.97
CA ILE A 630 -9.16 -2.14 0.87
C ILE A 630 -9.56 -2.69 -0.50
N TYR A 631 -9.73 -1.80 -1.48
CA TYR A 631 -9.87 -2.16 -2.89
C TYR A 631 -8.52 -2.51 -3.52
N HIS A 632 -8.45 -3.58 -4.31
CA HIS A 632 -7.23 -3.92 -5.06
C HIS A 632 -7.48 -4.65 -6.39
N ASP A 633 -6.57 -4.49 -7.37
CA ASP A 633 -6.45 -5.38 -8.52
C ASP A 633 -5.21 -6.27 -8.37
N TRP A 634 -5.42 -7.55 -8.09
CA TRP A 634 -4.36 -8.56 -7.94
C TRP A 634 -3.55 -8.83 -9.21
N CYS A 635 -3.93 -8.29 -10.36
CA CYS A 635 -3.04 -8.25 -11.53
C CYS A 635 -1.89 -7.21 -11.39
N GLU A 636 -1.86 -6.44 -10.29
CA GLU A 636 -0.82 -5.46 -9.96
C GLU A 636 -0.29 -5.67 -8.51
N PRO A 637 0.98 -5.32 -8.22
CA PRO A 637 1.50 -5.34 -6.84
C PRO A 637 0.79 -4.41 -5.84
N PHE A 638 0.72 -4.86 -4.59
CA PHE A 638 0.03 -4.22 -3.47
C PHE A 638 0.88 -3.11 -2.82
N GLY A 639 0.23 -2.05 -2.33
CA GLY A 639 0.86 -0.93 -1.64
C GLY A 639 1.28 -1.25 -0.21
N THR A 640 2.36 -2.02 -0.02
CA THR A 640 2.94 -2.33 1.29
C THR A 640 4.39 -2.83 1.15
N TYR A 641 5.16 -2.77 2.23
CA TYR A 641 6.53 -3.28 2.27
C TYR A 641 6.58 -4.81 2.06
N PRO A 642 7.72 -5.34 1.56
CA PRO A 642 7.93 -6.79 1.52
C PRO A 642 8.03 -7.40 2.93
N ARG A 643 7.60 -8.66 3.08
CA ARG A 643 7.64 -9.44 4.33
C ARG A 643 6.85 -8.77 5.46
N SER A 644 5.59 -8.40 5.19
CA SER A 644 4.73 -7.70 6.16
C SER A 644 3.60 -8.54 6.74
N TYR A 645 3.26 -9.67 6.13
CA TYR A 645 2.15 -10.53 6.57
C TYR A 645 2.63 -11.90 7.04
N ASP A 646 2.01 -12.39 8.11
CA ASP A 646 2.31 -13.66 8.76
C ASP A 646 1.44 -14.79 8.20
N LEU A 647 0.25 -14.45 7.72
CA LEU A 647 -0.67 -15.33 7.01
C LEU A 647 -1.36 -14.60 5.85
N LEU A 648 -1.29 -15.17 4.65
CA LEU A 648 -2.15 -14.82 3.52
C LEU A 648 -3.25 -15.88 3.36
N HIS A 649 -4.50 -15.45 3.28
CA HIS A 649 -5.65 -16.28 2.97
C HIS A 649 -6.19 -15.93 1.58
N ALA A 650 -6.56 -16.94 0.79
CA ALA A 650 -7.13 -16.75 -0.55
C ALA A 650 -8.22 -17.78 -0.84
N ASP A 651 -9.47 -17.33 -0.97
CA ASP A 651 -10.63 -18.14 -1.34
C ASP A 651 -11.06 -17.81 -2.79
N HIS A 652 -10.92 -18.79 -3.67
CA HIS A 652 -11.27 -18.70 -5.10
C HIS A 652 -10.57 -17.57 -5.87
N LEU A 653 -9.43 -17.08 -5.36
CA LEU A 653 -8.64 -16.00 -5.96
C LEU A 653 -8.25 -16.29 -7.41
N PHE A 654 -7.71 -17.48 -7.68
CA PHE A 654 -7.13 -17.83 -8.97
C PHE A 654 -8.21 -18.23 -9.98
N SER A 655 -9.27 -18.92 -9.54
CA SER A 655 -10.41 -19.22 -10.43
C SER A 655 -11.20 -17.96 -10.82
N ARG A 656 -11.36 -16.99 -9.91
CA ARG A 656 -11.99 -15.68 -10.21
C ARG A 656 -11.12 -14.80 -11.14
N LEU A 657 -9.79 -14.89 -11.03
CA LEU A 657 -8.85 -14.17 -11.90
C LEU A 657 -8.53 -14.90 -13.23
N LYS A 658 -9.09 -16.09 -13.47
CA LYS A 658 -8.92 -16.87 -14.71
C LYS A 658 -9.24 -15.99 -15.92
N ASN A 659 -8.26 -15.86 -16.82
CA ASN A 659 -8.28 -15.01 -18.02
C ASN A 659 -8.18 -13.48 -17.83
N ARG A 660 -7.99 -12.96 -16.61
CA ARG A 660 -7.75 -11.52 -16.37
C ARG A 660 -6.26 -11.18 -16.41
N CYS A 661 -5.50 -11.72 -15.48
CA CYS A 661 -4.08 -11.42 -15.36
C CYS A 661 -3.28 -12.17 -16.44
N LYS A 662 -2.42 -11.46 -17.18
CA LYS A 662 -1.66 -12.03 -18.31
C LYS A 662 -0.68 -13.14 -17.91
N LEU A 663 -0.30 -13.20 -16.63
CA LEU A 663 0.62 -14.19 -16.08
C LEU A 663 0.28 -14.43 -14.60
N PRO A 664 -0.64 -15.36 -14.27
CA PRO A 664 -1.09 -15.58 -12.89
C PRO A 664 0.02 -15.95 -11.89
N ALA A 665 1.14 -16.52 -12.36
CA ALA A 665 2.32 -16.78 -11.53
C ALA A 665 2.92 -15.50 -10.89
N SER A 666 2.66 -14.31 -11.44
CA SER A 666 3.06 -13.04 -10.81
C SER A 666 2.30 -12.74 -9.50
N ILE A 667 1.11 -13.30 -9.32
CA ILE A 667 0.38 -13.25 -8.04
C ILE A 667 1.13 -14.07 -7.00
N VAL A 668 1.68 -15.24 -7.37
CA VAL A 668 2.49 -16.07 -6.46
C VAL A 668 3.80 -15.40 -6.10
N VAL A 669 4.41 -14.65 -7.04
CA VAL A 669 5.57 -13.78 -6.76
C VAL A 669 5.20 -12.64 -5.80
N GLU A 670 4.02 -12.05 -5.93
CA GLU A 670 3.51 -11.05 -4.97
C GLU A 670 3.21 -11.67 -3.60
N MET A 671 2.66 -12.88 -3.54
CA MET A 671 2.47 -13.62 -2.28
C MET A 671 3.82 -13.91 -1.60
N ASP A 672 4.88 -14.28 -2.34
CA ASP A 672 6.24 -14.33 -1.77
C ASP A 672 6.74 -12.96 -1.35
N ARG A 673 6.47 -11.88 -2.09
CA ARG A 673 6.86 -10.53 -1.67
C ARG A 673 6.21 -10.14 -0.34
N LEU A 674 4.91 -10.42 -0.17
CA LEU A 674 4.10 -10.04 0.99
C LEU A 674 4.39 -10.88 2.23
N THR A 675 4.54 -12.20 2.08
CA THR A 675 4.66 -13.15 3.21
C THR A 675 6.04 -13.07 3.87
N ARG A 676 6.09 -13.05 5.21
CA ARG A 676 7.34 -13.21 5.98
C ARG A 676 7.98 -14.59 5.76
N PRO A 677 9.31 -14.74 5.83
CA PRO A 677 9.92 -16.06 6.05
C PRO A 677 9.35 -16.69 7.32
N GLY A 678 8.96 -17.96 7.26
CA GLY A 678 8.20 -18.64 8.32
C GLY A 678 6.70 -18.35 8.32
N GLY A 679 6.21 -17.38 7.54
CA GLY A 679 4.80 -17.08 7.36
C GLY A 679 4.08 -18.08 6.46
N TRP A 680 2.75 -18.01 6.46
CA TRP A 680 1.86 -19.02 5.90
C TRP A 680 1.02 -18.49 4.71
N VAL A 681 0.67 -19.41 3.83
CA VAL A 681 -0.32 -19.24 2.76
C VAL A 681 -1.35 -20.34 2.89
N VAL A 682 -2.64 -19.96 2.93
CA VAL A 682 -3.79 -20.86 2.89
C VAL A 682 -4.63 -20.50 1.67
N VAL A 683 -4.65 -21.37 0.66
CA VAL A 683 -5.43 -21.19 -0.57
C VAL A 683 -6.53 -22.23 -0.64
N ARG A 684 -7.78 -21.80 -0.75
CA ARG A 684 -8.93 -22.63 -1.14
C ARG A 684 -9.32 -22.27 -2.56
N ASP A 685 -9.23 -23.23 -3.48
CA ASP A 685 -9.62 -23.05 -4.89
C ASP A 685 -9.86 -24.43 -5.53
N LYS A 686 -10.13 -24.45 -6.84
CA LYS A 686 -10.40 -25.67 -7.61
C LYS A 686 -9.17 -26.57 -7.73
N VAL A 687 -9.36 -27.89 -7.74
CA VAL A 687 -8.24 -28.86 -7.82
C VAL A 687 -7.38 -28.63 -9.08
N GLU A 688 -8.01 -28.27 -10.21
CA GLU A 688 -7.32 -27.89 -11.48
C GLU A 688 -6.38 -26.65 -11.39
N ILE A 689 -6.33 -25.99 -10.24
CA ILE A 689 -5.48 -24.84 -9.94
C ILE A 689 -4.48 -25.18 -8.84
N LEU A 690 -4.91 -25.93 -7.81
CA LEU A 690 -4.08 -26.27 -6.66
C LEU A 690 -2.90 -27.18 -7.02
N GLU A 691 -3.08 -28.12 -7.96
CA GLU A 691 -2.01 -29.01 -8.41
C GLU A 691 -0.81 -28.22 -9.01
N PRO A 692 -0.96 -27.41 -10.08
CA PRO A 692 0.14 -26.55 -10.56
C PRO A 692 0.62 -25.52 -9.54
N LEU A 693 -0.25 -25.00 -8.67
CA LEU A 693 0.14 -24.03 -7.64
C LEU A 693 1.10 -24.66 -6.61
N GLU A 694 0.89 -25.94 -6.25
CA GLU A 694 1.80 -26.68 -5.39
C GLU A 694 3.17 -26.84 -6.06
N GLU A 695 3.23 -27.17 -7.35
CA GLU A 695 4.49 -27.25 -8.11
C GLU A 695 5.24 -25.90 -8.15
N ILE A 696 4.52 -24.80 -8.39
CA ILE A 696 5.07 -23.44 -8.35
C ILE A 696 5.66 -23.14 -6.97
N LEU A 697 4.91 -23.40 -5.88
CA LEU A 697 5.40 -23.18 -4.52
C LEU A 697 6.59 -24.08 -4.15
N ARG A 698 6.60 -25.33 -4.61
CA ARG A 698 7.76 -26.24 -4.46
C ARG A 698 8.99 -25.74 -5.22
N SER A 699 8.83 -25.16 -6.42
CA SER A 699 9.94 -24.54 -7.15
C SER A 699 10.50 -23.28 -6.45
N LEU A 700 9.65 -22.56 -5.70
CA LEU A 700 10.03 -21.48 -4.78
C LEU A 700 10.62 -22.00 -3.45
N HIS A 701 10.78 -23.31 -3.29
CA HIS A 701 11.26 -23.99 -2.08
C HIS A 701 10.41 -23.67 -0.83
N TRP A 702 9.10 -23.49 -0.99
CA TRP A 702 8.15 -23.43 0.13
C TRP A 702 7.87 -24.83 0.68
N GLU A 703 7.61 -24.92 1.98
CA GLU A 703 7.27 -26.18 2.62
C GLU A 703 5.74 -26.39 2.57
N ILE A 704 5.31 -27.31 1.71
CA ILE A 704 3.90 -27.71 1.62
C ILE A 704 3.54 -28.49 2.90
N ARG A 705 2.70 -27.89 3.74
CA ARG A 705 2.30 -28.41 5.06
C ARG A 705 1.11 -29.35 4.96
N MET A 706 0.15 -29.04 4.10
CA MET A 706 -1.00 -29.89 3.81
C MET A 706 -1.58 -29.54 2.45
N THR A 707 -1.96 -30.56 1.69
CA THR A 707 -2.82 -30.44 0.50
C THR A 707 -4.01 -31.37 0.69
N TYR A 708 -5.22 -30.82 0.60
CA TYR A 708 -6.47 -31.56 0.69
C TYR A 708 -7.33 -31.25 -0.53
N ALA A 709 -8.03 -32.25 -1.05
CA ALA A 709 -8.95 -32.12 -2.17
C ALA A 709 -10.22 -32.93 -1.88
N GLN A 710 -11.37 -32.34 -2.17
CA GLN A 710 -12.66 -33.00 -2.08
C GLN A 710 -13.54 -32.55 -3.26
N ASP A 711 -14.06 -33.54 -3.99
CA ASP A 711 -14.90 -33.36 -5.18
C ASP A 711 -14.22 -32.50 -6.28
N LYS A 712 -14.49 -31.19 -6.32
CA LYS A 712 -13.94 -30.25 -7.33
C LYS A 712 -13.11 -29.11 -6.70
N GLU A 713 -13.09 -29.00 -5.38
CA GLU A 713 -12.37 -27.98 -4.62
C GLU A 713 -11.29 -28.60 -3.72
N GLY A 714 -10.43 -27.78 -3.17
CA GLY A 714 -9.45 -28.21 -2.18
C GLY A 714 -8.93 -27.06 -1.33
N MET A 715 -7.94 -27.39 -0.52
CA MET A 715 -7.20 -26.47 0.32
C MET A 715 -5.71 -26.83 0.30
N LEU A 716 -4.88 -25.85 -0.06
CA LEU A 716 -3.42 -25.92 -0.03
C LEU A 716 -2.89 -25.00 1.07
N CYS A 717 -2.14 -25.58 2.00
CA CYS A 717 -1.50 -24.89 3.11
C CYS A 717 0.02 -25.04 2.98
N ALA A 718 0.73 -23.91 2.86
CA ALA A 718 2.18 -23.88 2.66
C ALA A 718 2.84 -22.83 3.55
N GLN A 719 4.07 -23.11 3.99
CA GLN A 719 4.89 -22.22 4.80
C GLN A 719 6.12 -21.75 4.02
N LYS A 720 6.38 -20.45 4.05
CA LYS A 720 7.47 -19.81 3.31
C LYS A 720 8.82 -20.07 4.00
N THR A 721 9.84 -20.44 3.22
CA THR A 721 11.21 -20.63 3.73
C THR A 721 12.07 -19.37 3.54
N LEU A 722 13.33 -19.42 3.99
CA LEU A 722 14.35 -18.39 3.76
C LEU A 722 15.04 -18.51 2.37
N TRP A 723 14.59 -19.42 1.50
CA TRP A 723 15.27 -19.69 0.23
C TRP A 723 15.21 -18.50 -0.75
N ARG A 724 16.33 -18.32 -1.48
CA ARG A 724 16.51 -17.37 -2.58
C ARG A 724 17.47 -17.93 -3.64
N PRO A 725 17.25 -17.61 -4.93
CA PRO A 725 18.14 -17.94 -6.05
C PRO A 725 19.33 -16.98 -6.18
#